data_AF-A0A9E2C6T7-F1
#
_entry.id   AF-A0A9E2C6T7-F1
#
_cell.length_a   1.000
_cell.length_b   1.000
_cell.length_c   1.000
_cell.angle_alpha   90.00
_cell.angle_beta   90.00
_cell.angle_gamma   90.00
#
_symmetry.space_group_name_H-M   'P 1'
#
loop_
_entity.id
_entity.type
_entity.pdbx_description
1 polymer ?
#
loop_
_entity_poly.entity_id
_entity_poly.type
_entity_poly.pdbx_seq_one_letter_code
_entity_poly.pdbx_strand_id
1 'polypeptide(L)'
;MSLTPLTTGPDDHATHAYLIEALKHLSQAEISRRIGKDPRTVRRWMADQSVPKQYAHDLQRLLPFGDPPPDDGRFRFIDLFAGIGGIRTAFEGIGGRCVFTSEWDSYAQRTYAENFGADSHVLHGDITQIDAADIPDHDVLLAGFPCQPFSIAGVSKKNALGRSHGFADETQGTLFFDICRIIDRKKPRAFLLENVKNLMSHDKGRTWDVIKRALIDLGYDISPRVVDGARFVPQHRERILIVGFRRELQVAFDWDALPMPPKGGHTLKEILHRTDGSEPFIESDGERFFDHAARKPQDKYTLTPKLWAYLQGYAEKHRAKGNGFGFGLVFPDSVARTLSARYYKDGSEILVYQGEQRSPRRLTPRECARLMGFPDTFRIPVSDTRAYLLLSNAALVPMASAAAKLMAPYLNVTPSVETPRSVQIPEDAMNSGRWTKPQVKLAFHLYCQLPFGKLDSRNPEVIELAKLIGRTAGAVAMKLVNLASLDPAITGTGRKGLSNASALDREVWDEFHSDWEGLALECADLRAALGSESAETVTGGDADDALGLGDFIGETRVVMVRQRIKQHFFRRAVVSSYRGRCCMSRLADSRLLVASHIVPWSKDKENRLNPSNGLCLSAIHDKAFDQGLISLSDDFQVLISRNLLKQDDAFVQQIFLPLAGRRIEMPERFVPSVEFLRYHREIVFLDNRSDVG
;
A
#
# COMPACT_ATOMS: atom_id res chain seq x y z
N MET A 1 -9.63 -25.50 -48.80
CA MET A 1 -8.26 -24.93 -48.81
C MET A 1 -7.95 -24.49 -47.40
N SER A 2 -6.90 -25.07 -46.80
CA SER A 2 -6.45 -24.73 -45.45
C SER A 2 -6.00 -23.27 -45.41
N LEU A 3 -6.63 -22.44 -44.59
CA LEU A 3 -6.19 -21.06 -44.34
C LEU A 3 -5.10 -21.11 -43.27
N THR A 4 -3.88 -20.77 -43.67
CA THR A 4 -2.76 -20.55 -42.75
C THR A 4 -3.10 -19.36 -41.84
N PRO A 5 -3.03 -19.51 -40.50
CA PRO A 5 -3.24 -18.38 -39.60
C PRO A 5 -2.17 -17.31 -39.82
N LEU A 6 -2.59 -16.07 -40.03
CA LEU A 6 -1.67 -14.93 -40.13
C LEU A 6 -1.08 -14.66 -38.75
N THR A 7 0.24 -14.77 -38.63
CA THR A 7 1.00 -14.47 -37.41
C THR A 7 1.38 -12.99 -37.35
N THR A 8 1.63 -12.48 -36.15
CA THR A 8 2.19 -11.14 -35.94
C THR A 8 3.73 -11.25 -36.03
N GLY A 9 4.33 -10.54 -36.98
CA GLY A 9 5.78 -10.56 -37.22
C GLY A 9 6.15 -9.73 -38.45
N PRO A 10 7.44 -9.41 -38.67
CA PRO A 10 7.89 -8.72 -39.86
C PRO A 10 7.96 -9.73 -41.00
N ASP A 11 6.80 -10.25 -41.42
CA ASP A 11 6.74 -10.85 -42.73
C ASP A 11 6.78 -9.68 -43.72
N ASP A 12 8.00 -9.33 -44.13
CA ASP A 12 8.36 -8.22 -45.01
C ASP A 12 7.64 -8.27 -46.38
N HIS A 13 6.83 -9.32 -46.61
CA HIS A 13 6.03 -9.60 -47.79
C HIS A 13 4.50 -9.52 -47.55
N ALA A 14 4.01 -9.27 -46.32
CA ALA A 14 2.59 -9.43 -45.98
C ALA A 14 1.75 -8.13 -45.93
N THR A 15 2.33 -6.95 -46.19
CA THR A 15 1.59 -5.65 -46.10
C THR A 15 0.35 -5.63 -47.02
N HIS A 16 0.47 -6.22 -48.22
CA HIS A 16 -0.66 -6.35 -49.14
C HIS A 16 -1.69 -7.36 -48.64
N ALA A 17 -1.25 -8.48 -48.04
CA ALA A 17 -2.13 -9.49 -47.46
C ALA A 17 -2.98 -8.93 -46.30
N TYR A 18 -2.39 -8.11 -45.43
CA TYR A 18 -3.13 -7.45 -44.34
C TYR A 18 -4.17 -6.45 -44.86
N LEU A 19 -3.88 -5.74 -45.94
CA LEU A 19 -4.87 -4.88 -46.59
C LEU A 19 -6.03 -5.69 -47.17
N ILE A 20 -5.75 -6.80 -47.87
CA ILE A 20 -6.77 -7.70 -48.40
C ILE A 20 -7.66 -8.25 -47.27
N GLU A 21 -7.04 -8.66 -46.16
CA GLU A 21 -7.77 -9.22 -45.03
C GLU A 21 -8.64 -8.15 -44.33
N ALA A 22 -8.12 -6.94 -44.13
CA ALA A 22 -8.89 -5.83 -43.56
C ALA A 22 -10.10 -5.45 -44.44
N LEU A 23 -9.95 -5.53 -45.77
CA LEU A 23 -11.03 -5.26 -46.73
C LEU A 23 -12.16 -6.29 -46.69
N LYS A 24 -11.97 -7.47 -46.09
CA LYS A 24 -13.05 -8.43 -45.85
C LYS A 24 -14.01 -7.96 -44.76
N HIS A 25 -13.58 -7.03 -43.90
CA HIS A 25 -14.31 -6.61 -42.70
C HIS A 25 -14.61 -5.11 -42.66
N LEU A 26 -13.88 -4.28 -43.41
CA LEU A 26 -14.01 -2.82 -43.43
C LEU A 26 -14.07 -2.31 -44.86
N SER A 27 -14.88 -1.29 -45.12
CA SER A 27 -14.90 -0.63 -46.43
C SER A 27 -13.62 0.19 -46.67
N GLN A 28 -13.30 0.44 -47.94
CA GLN A 28 -12.18 1.30 -48.34
C GLN A 28 -12.22 2.68 -47.64
N ALA A 29 -13.40 3.25 -47.47
CA ALA A 29 -13.58 4.55 -46.83
C ALA A 29 -13.28 4.50 -45.32
N GLU A 30 -13.59 3.39 -44.66
CA GLU A 30 -13.29 3.18 -43.25
C GLU A 30 -11.81 2.93 -43.01
N ILE A 31 -11.17 2.12 -43.86
CA ILE A 31 -9.72 1.88 -43.81
C ILE A 31 -8.96 3.20 -44.04
N SER A 32 -9.37 3.99 -45.04
CA SER A 32 -8.81 5.32 -45.31
C SER A 32 -8.91 6.26 -44.10
N ARG A 33 -10.09 6.31 -43.45
CA ARG A 33 -10.31 7.13 -42.26
C ARG A 33 -9.44 6.69 -41.09
N ARG A 34 -9.33 5.38 -40.85
CA ARG A 34 -8.60 4.81 -39.70
C ARG A 34 -7.07 4.89 -39.86
N ILE A 35 -6.55 4.79 -41.08
CA ILE A 35 -5.10 4.91 -41.37
C ILE A 35 -4.69 6.39 -41.60
N GLY A 36 -5.65 7.30 -41.73
CA GLY A 36 -5.37 8.73 -41.94
C GLY A 36 -4.79 9.01 -43.33
N LYS A 37 -5.31 8.34 -44.37
CA LYS A 37 -4.90 8.52 -45.77
C LYS A 37 -6.09 8.80 -46.68
N ASP A 38 -5.83 9.47 -47.81
CA ASP A 38 -6.85 9.74 -48.81
C ASP A 38 -7.42 8.41 -49.39
N PRO A 39 -8.73 8.32 -49.66
CA PRO A 39 -9.32 7.11 -50.24
C PRO A 39 -8.65 6.67 -51.55
N ARG A 40 -8.16 7.59 -52.38
CA ARG A 40 -7.44 7.27 -53.63
C ARG A 40 -6.13 6.55 -53.36
N THR A 41 -5.45 6.83 -52.25
CA THR A 41 -4.23 6.13 -51.85
C THR A 41 -4.52 4.68 -51.50
N VAL A 42 -5.57 4.42 -50.70
CA VAL A 42 -5.99 3.05 -50.38
C VAL A 42 -6.46 2.31 -51.63
N ARG A 43 -7.12 2.99 -52.58
CA ARG A 43 -7.50 2.40 -53.89
C ARG A 43 -6.28 1.93 -54.69
N ARG A 44 -5.20 2.73 -54.71
CA ARG A 44 -3.95 2.36 -55.38
C ARG A 44 -3.28 1.16 -54.70
N TRP A 45 -3.41 1.04 -53.39
CA TRP A 45 -2.93 -0.12 -52.65
C TRP A 45 -3.72 -1.38 -52.98
N MET A 46 -5.05 -1.27 -53.10
CA MET A 46 -5.93 -2.38 -53.53
C MET A 46 -5.62 -2.87 -54.95
N ALA A 47 -5.17 -1.98 -55.83
CA ALA A 47 -4.77 -2.31 -57.20
C ALA A 47 -3.31 -2.83 -57.30
N ASP A 48 -2.68 -3.11 -56.15
CA ASP A 48 -1.29 -3.56 -56.00
C ASP A 48 -0.22 -2.66 -56.65
N GLN A 49 -0.50 -1.36 -56.72
CA GLN A 49 0.38 -0.42 -57.41
C GLN A 49 1.50 0.13 -56.51
N SER A 50 1.35 0.10 -55.17
CA SER A 50 2.35 0.65 -54.23
C SER A 50 1.94 0.51 -52.75
N VAL A 51 1.87 -0.69 -52.17
CA VAL A 51 1.62 -0.83 -50.71
C VAL A 51 2.94 -0.65 -49.93
N PRO A 52 3.16 0.46 -49.19
CA PRO A 52 4.45 0.71 -48.57
C PRO A 52 4.60 -0.09 -47.27
N LYS A 53 5.72 -0.78 -47.09
CA LYS A 53 6.01 -1.64 -45.92
C LYS A 53 5.79 -0.95 -44.56
N GLN A 54 6.02 0.36 -44.50
CA GLN A 54 5.82 1.16 -43.27
C GLN A 54 4.38 1.16 -42.73
N TYR A 55 3.37 0.78 -43.53
CA TYR A 55 1.96 0.71 -43.10
C TYR A 55 1.50 -0.70 -42.70
N ALA A 56 2.41 -1.69 -42.63
CA ALA A 56 2.06 -3.07 -42.25
C ALA A 56 1.37 -3.14 -40.89
N HIS A 57 1.89 -2.40 -39.90
CA HIS A 57 1.30 -2.35 -38.56
C HIS A 57 -0.05 -1.62 -38.51
N ASP A 58 -0.22 -0.55 -39.29
CA ASP A 58 -1.49 0.19 -39.34
C ASP A 58 -2.60 -0.64 -39.98
N LEU A 59 -2.27 -1.46 -40.99
CA LEU A 59 -3.21 -2.38 -41.64
C LEU A 59 -3.51 -3.60 -40.76
N GLN A 60 -2.51 -4.12 -40.04
CA GLN A 60 -2.69 -5.22 -39.08
C GLN A 60 -3.63 -4.85 -37.93
N ARG A 61 -3.60 -3.60 -37.45
CA ARG A 61 -4.50 -3.06 -36.41
C ARG A 61 -5.98 -3.02 -36.81
N LEU A 62 -6.29 -3.20 -38.10
CA LEU A 62 -7.65 -3.19 -38.63
C LEU A 62 -8.30 -4.57 -38.70
N LEU A 63 -7.54 -5.63 -38.41
CA LEU A 63 -8.02 -7.01 -38.48
C LEU A 63 -8.84 -7.36 -37.23
N PRO A 64 -9.97 -8.07 -37.36
CA PRO A 64 -10.77 -8.50 -36.23
C PRO A 64 -10.10 -9.73 -35.57
N PHE A 65 -9.21 -9.49 -34.61
CA PHE A 65 -8.76 -10.56 -33.73
C PHE A 65 -9.90 -10.89 -32.74
N GLY A 66 -10.31 -12.16 -32.73
CA GLY A 66 -11.35 -12.65 -31.82
C GLY A 66 -10.91 -12.63 -30.35
N ASP A 67 -11.86 -12.84 -29.45
CA ASP A 67 -11.59 -12.93 -28.01
C ASP A 67 -10.46 -13.95 -27.74
N PRO A 68 -9.52 -13.62 -26.83
CA PRO A 68 -8.40 -14.49 -26.56
C PRO A 68 -8.89 -15.79 -25.90
N PRO A 69 -8.12 -16.90 -26.05
CA PRO A 69 -8.52 -18.22 -25.55
C PRO A 69 -8.75 -18.24 -24.03
N PRO A 70 -9.55 -19.21 -23.53
CA PRO A 70 -9.91 -19.32 -22.13
C PRO A 70 -8.72 -19.77 -21.26
N ASP A 71 -8.41 -18.89 -20.31
CA ASP A 71 -7.85 -19.06 -18.95
C ASP A 71 -6.71 -20.06 -18.64
N ASP A 72 -5.50 -19.54 -18.39
CA ASP A 72 -4.40 -20.21 -17.68
C ASP A 72 -3.71 -19.34 -16.60
N GLY A 73 -4.22 -18.13 -16.31
CA GLY A 73 -3.63 -17.17 -15.36
C GLY A 73 -4.39 -17.13 -14.03
N ARG A 74 -3.68 -17.14 -12.90
CA ARG A 74 -4.31 -17.15 -11.55
C ARG A 74 -5.08 -15.87 -11.21
N PHE A 75 -4.74 -14.76 -11.88
CA PHE A 75 -5.39 -13.46 -11.78
C PHE A 75 -5.03 -12.60 -13.00
N ARG A 76 -5.83 -11.58 -13.28
CA ARG A 76 -5.63 -10.62 -14.38
C ARG A 76 -5.05 -9.32 -13.85
N PHE A 77 -4.15 -8.69 -14.58
CA PHE A 77 -3.62 -7.39 -14.22
C PHE A 77 -3.47 -6.44 -15.41
N ILE A 78 -3.39 -5.15 -15.13
CA ILE A 78 -3.08 -4.11 -16.12
C ILE A 78 -1.76 -3.40 -15.76
N ASP A 79 -1.09 -2.85 -16.77
CA ASP A 79 0.23 -2.24 -16.65
C ASP A 79 0.24 -0.82 -17.25
N LEU A 80 0.13 0.19 -16.38
CA LEU A 80 0.06 1.61 -16.75
C LEU A 80 1.43 2.28 -16.61
N PHE A 81 1.79 3.17 -17.54
CA PHE A 81 3.13 3.76 -17.59
C PHE A 81 4.21 2.67 -17.60
N ALA A 82 3.96 1.63 -18.40
CA ALA A 82 4.63 0.35 -18.31
C ALA A 82 6.14 0.40 -18.61
N GLY A 83 6.59 1.43 -19.34
CA GLY A 83 7.94 1.54 -19.85
C GLY A 83 8.31 0.30 -20.66
N ILE A 84 9.33 -0.41 -20.19
CA ILE A 84 9.81 -1.66 -20.79
C ILE A 84 9.39 -2.91 -19.99
N GLY A 85 8.36 -2.80 -19.14
CA GLY A 85 7.70 -3.92 -18.48
C GLY A 85 8.36 -4.46 -17.22
N GLY A 86 9.14 -3.63 -16.52
CA GLY A 86 9.83 -4.06 -15.29
C GLY A 86 8.89 -4.55 -14.18
N ILE A 87 7.71 -3.91 -14.02
CA ILE A 87 6.70 -4.34 -13.05
C ILE A 87 5.91 -5.54 -13.59
N ARG A 88 5.57 -5.58 -14.89
CA ARG A 88 4.92 -6.72 -15.54
C ARG A 88 5.70 -8.03 -15.33
N THR A 89 7.01 -8.04 -15.54
CA THR A 89 7.85 -9.23 -15.33
C THR A 89 7.67 -9.83 -13.94
N ALA A 90 7.47 -8.99 -12.92
CA ALA A 90 7.26 -9.44 -11.56
C ALA A 90 5.90 -10.14 -11.35
N PHE A 91 4.83 -9.63 -11.96
CA PHE A 91 3.48 -10.17 -11.79
C PHE A 91 3.20 -11.38 -12.69
N GLU A 92 3.79 -11.45 -13.89
CA GLU A 92 3.81 -12.68 -14.68
C GLU A 92 4.55 -13.81 -13.94
N GLY A 93 5.65 -13.47 -13.24
CA GLY A 93 6.43 -14.42 -12.45
C GLY A 93 5.68 -15.08 -11.28
N ILE A 94 4.50 -14.57 -10.90
CA ILE A 94 3.61 -15.18 -9.90
C ILE A 94 2.31 -15.74 -10.50
N GLY A 95 2.25 -15.86 -11.84
CA GLY A 95 1.12 -16.45 -12.56
C GLY A 95 0.01 -15.46 -12.93
N GLY A 96 0.29 -14.15 -12.92
CA GLY A 96 -0.64 -13.14 -13.40
C GLY A 96 -0.66 -13.04 -14.92
N ARG A 97 -1.82 -12.73 -15.51
CA ARG A 97 -1.98 -12.44 -16.93
C ARG A 97 -2.15 -10.94 -17.15
N CYS A 98 -1.27 -10.33 -17.94
CA CYS A 98 -1.45 -8.94 -18.35
C CYS A 98 -2.58 -8.87 -19.39
N VAL A 99 -3.58 -8.01 -19.19
CA VAL A 99 -4.75 -7.87 -20.07
C VAL A 99 -4.91 -6.47 -20.66
N PHE A 100 -4.10 -5.52 -20.21
CA PHE A 100 -4.04 -4.16 -20.74
C PHE A 100 -2.69 -3.51 -20.42
N THR A 101 -2.13 -2.79 -21.38
CA THR A 101 -0.90 -2.02 -21.20
C THR A 101 -1.06 -0.63 -21.78
N SER A 102 -0.61 0.39 -21.05
CA SER A 102 -0.47 1.76 -21.57
C SER A 102 0.96 2.25 -21.39
N GLU A 103 1.58 2.68 -22.49
CA GLU A 103 2.90 3.28 -22.54
C GLU A 103 2.95 4.29 -23.69
N TRP A 104 3.38 5.52 -23.44
CA TRP A 104 3.34 6.60 -24.44
C TRP A 104 4.60 6.69 -25.31
N ASP A 105 5.77 6.25 -24.82
CA ASP A 105 7.03 6.31 -25.57
C ASP A 105 7.13 5.17 -26.59
N SER A 106 7.28 5.50 -27.87
CA SER A 106 7.31 4.52 -28.95
C SER A 106 8.51 3.58 -28.92
N TYR A 107 9.64 3.99 -28.33
CA TYR A 107 10.81 3.12 -28.17
C TYR A 107 10.63 2.14 -27.01
N ALA A 108 9.96 2.59 -25.94
CA ALA A 108 9.53 1.75 -24.84
C ALA A 108 8.54 0.69 -25.33
N GLN A 109 7.49 1.08 -26.05
CA GLN A 109 6.54 0.15 -26.69
C GLN A 109 7.23 -0.89 -27.56
N ARG A 110 8.18 -0.47 -28.41
CA ARG A 110 8.96 -1.39 -29.26
C ARG A 110 9.75 -2.41 -28.43
N THR A 111 10.43 -1.94 -27.38
CA THR A 111 11.22 -2.82 -26.50
C THR A 111 10.31 -3.76 -25.71
N TYR A 112 9.17 -3.27 -25.24
CA TYR A 112 8.16 -4.06 -24.53
C TYR A 112 7.60 -5.17 -25.42
N ALA A 113 7.14 -4.84 -26.64
CA ALA A 113 6.55 -5.79 -27.57
C ALA A 113 7.52 -6.94 -27.93
N GLU A 114 8.80 -6.63 -28.09
CA GLU A 114 9.85 -7.63 -28.38
C GLU A 114 10.07 -8.63 -27.22
N ASN A 115 9.70 -8.27 -25.99
CA ASN A 115 9.97 -9.07 -24.80
C ASN A 115 8.74 -9.82 -24.24
N PHE A 116 7.54 -9.27 -24.44
CA PHE A 116 6.31 -9.83 -23.88
C PHE A 116 5.32 -10.36 -24.93
N GLY A 117 5.74 -10.35 -26.21
CA GLY A 117 4.95 -10.81 -27.34
C GLY A 117 3.83 -9.83 -27.72
N ALA A 118 3.54 -9.75 -29.01
CA ALA A 118 2.38 -9.02 -29.53
C ALA A 118 1.04 -9.73 -29.27
N ASP A 119 1.08 -10.95 -28.71
CA ASP A 119 -0.05 -11.88 -28.67
C ASP A 119 -0.82 -11.88 -27.33
N SER A 120 -0.46 -11.02 -26.36
CA SER A 120 -1.19 -10.94 -25.07
C SER A 120 -2.40 -9.99 -25.14
N HIS A 121 -2.20 -8.77 -25.65
CA HIS A 121 -3.20 -7.72 -25.86
C HIS A 121 -2.58 -6.50 -26.56
N VAL A 122 -3.41 -5.55 -27.00
CA VAL A 122 -2.96 -4.31 -27.65
C VAL A 122 -2.20 -3.41 -26.68
N LEU A 123 -1.03 -2.90 -27.09
CA LEU A 123 -0.35 -1.82 -26.38
C LEU A 123 -1.02 -0.48 -26.72
N HIS A 124 -1.54 0.18 -25.69
CA HIS A 124 -2.14 1.50 -25.82
C HIS A 124 -1.11 2.61 -25.57
N GLY A 125 -1.32 3.75 -26.22
CA GLY A 125 -0.49 4.94 -26.06
C GLY A 125 -0.86 5.77 -24.83
N ASP A 126 -1.15 7.04 -25.05
CA ASP A 126 -1.50 8.03 -24.04
C ASP A 126 -2.77 7.65 -23.25
N ILE A 127 -2.61 7.34 -21.95
CA ILE A 127 -3.70 6.93 -21.06
C ILE A 127 -4.78 8.00 -20.88
N THR A 128 -4.44 9.28 -21.09
CA THR A 128 -5.39 10.40 -20.94
C THR A 128 -6.47 10.39 -22.03
N GLN A 129 -6.25 9.64 -23.12
CA GLN A 129 -7.15 9.53 -24.27
C GLN A 129 -8.05 8.29 -24.20
N ILE A 130 -7.90 7.47 -23.16
CA ILE A 130 -8.57 6.16 -23.04
C ILE A 130 -9.64 6.26 -21.97
N ASP A 131 -10.89 5.96 -22.33
CA ASP A 131 -11.97 5.86 -21.36
C ASP A 131 -11.71 4.68 -20.41
N ALA A 132 -11.94 4.89 -19.12
CA ALA A 132 -11.75 3.83 -18.13
C ALA A 132 -12.73 2.69 -18.33
N ALA A 133 -13.87 2.93 -19.00
CA ALA A 133 -14.81 1.89 -19.38
C ALA A 133 -14.22 0.90 -20.40
N ASP A 134 -13.35 1.35 -21.30
CA ASP A 134 -12.75 0.56 -22.38
C ASP A 134 -11.59 -0.32 -21.90
N ILE A 135 -11.08 -0.07 -20.69
CA ILE A 135 -10.04 -0.91 -20.07
C ILE A 135 -10.68 -2.23 -19.62
N PRO A 136 -10.13 -3.41 -19.92
CA PRO A 136 -10.67 -4.68 -19.44
C PRO A 136 -10.72 -4.80 -17.91
N ASP A 137 -11.65 -5.59 -17.41
CA ASP A 137 -11.70 -5.92 -15.97
C ASP A 137 -10.46 -6.74 -15.57
N HIS A 138 -9.98 -6.46 -14.36
CA HIS A 138 -8.71 -6.95 -13.84
C HIS A 138 -8.70 -6.97 -12.31
N ASP A 139 -7.90 -7.86 -11.73
CA ASP A 139 -7.73 -8.00 -10.29
C ASP A 139 -6.70 -7.02 -9.74
N VAL A 140 -5.66 -6.72 -10.52
CA VAL A 140 -4.52 -5.90 -10.08
C VAL A 140 -4.20 -4.78 -11.07
N LEU A 141 -4.02 -3.56 -10.55
CA LEU A 141 -3.52 -2.43 -11.33
C LEU A 141 -2.05 -2.15 -10.97
N LEU A 142 -1.18 -2.08 -11.98
CA LEU A 142 0.23 -1.73 -11.84
C LEU A 142 0.47 -0.36 -12.45
N ALA A 143 1.22 0.53 -11.78
CA ALA A 143 1.57 1.82 -12.37
C ALA A 143 2.90 2.41 -11.87
N GLY A 144 3.81 2.74 -12.80
CA GLY A 144 5.04 3.49 -12.53
C GLY A 144 4.92 4.97 -12.94
N PHE A 145 4.10 5.74 -12.23
CA PHE A 145 3.71 7.09 -12.68
C PHE A 145 4.75 8.16 -12.37
N PRO A 146 4.89 9.20 -13.22
CA PRO A 146 5.85 10.27 -12.98
C PRO A 146 5.44 11.14 -11.79
N CYS A 147 6.43 11.61 -11.02
CA CYS A 147 6.21 12.56 -9.92
C CYS A 147 5.90 13.97 -10.47
N GLN A 148 4.66 14.42 -10.31
CA GLN A 148 4.19 15.75 -10.75
C GLN A 148 3.64 16.54 -9.54
N PRO A 149 3.93 17.85 -9.40
CA PRO A 149 3.27 18.68 -8.39
C PRO A 149 1.78 18.88 -8.74
N PHE A 150 0.91 18.88 -7.73
CA PHE A 150 -0.50 19.25 -7.91
C PHE A 150 -0.66 20.78 -7.83
N SER A 151 -1.18 21.41 -8.89
CA SER A 151 -1.30 22.87 -8.95
C SER A 151 -2.54 23.39 -8.21
N ILE A 152 -2.38 24.43 -7.38
CA ILE A 152 -3.48 25.11 -6.66
C ILE A 152 -4.35 25.99 -7.59
N ALA A 153 -3.90 26.27 -8.81
CA ALA A 153 -4.54 27.26 -9.68
C ALA A 153 -5.99 26.91 -10.06
N GLY A 154 -6.33 25.62 -10.18
CA GLY A 154 -7.72 25.17 -10.39
C GLY A 154 -8.61 25.32 -9.15
N VAL A 155 -8.03 25.16 -7.96
CA VAL A 155 -8.72 25.23 -6.66
C VAL A 155 -8.95 26.69 -6.24
N SER A 156 -7.96 27.57 -6.42
CA SER A 156 -8.07 28.99 -6.00
C SER A 156 -9.12 29.79 -6.78
N LYS A 157 -9.33 29.48 -8.06
CA LYS A 157 -10.33 30.17 -8.91
C LYS A 157 -11.77 29.75 -8.58
N LYS A 158 -11.96 28.53 -8.04
CA LYS A 158 -13.27 27.99 -7.62
C LYS A 158 -13.63 28.37 -6.18
N ASN A 159 -12.64 28.54 -5.30
CA ASN A 159 -12.83 29.10 -3.96
C ASN A 159 -13.40 30.53 -4.01
N ALA A 160 -13.03 31.32 -5.02
CA ALA A 160 -13.60 32.65 -5.28
C ALA A 160 -15.05 32.62 -5.81
N LEU A 161 -15.56 31.45 -6.23
CA LEU A 161 -16.88 31.25 -6.87
C LEU A 161 -17.87 30.44 -6.00
N GLY A 162 -17.50 30.06 -4.78
CA GLY A 162 -18.42 29.44 -3.80
C GLY A 162 -18.99 28.08 -4.18
N ARG A 163 -18.29 27.26 -4.98
CA ARG A 163 -18.72 25.89 -5.33
C ARG A 163 -18.18 24.85 -4.33
N SER A 164 -18.97 23.81 -4.07
CA SER A 164 -18.68 22.74 -3.11
C SER A 164 -17.52 21.85 -3.54
N HIS A 165 -16.55 21.65 -2.64
CA HIS A 165 -15.39 20.77 -2.80
C HIS A 165 -15.78 19.28 -2.86
N GLY A 166 -15.34 18.58 -3.89
CA GLY A 166 -15.40 17.11 -3.99
C GLY A 166 -14.22 16.56 -4.79
N PHE A 167 -14.09 15.23 -4.87
CA PHE A 167 -13.04 14.51 -5.61
C PHE A 167 -12.85 15.04 -7.04
N ALA A 168 -13.93 15.49 -7.71
CA ALA A 168 -13.89 16.06 -9.06
C ALA A 168 -13.30 17.47 -9.18
N ASP A 169 -12.98 18.17 -8.08
CA ASP A 169 -12.40 19.52 -8.10
C ASP A 169 -10.87 19.54 -7.99
N GLU A 170 -10.25 18.50 -7.45
CA GLU A 170 -8.78 18.35 -7.34
C GLU A 170 -8.14 17.71 -8.60
N THR A 171 -8.97 17.19 -9.52
CA THR A 171 -8.62 16.24 -10.61
C THR A 171 -7.94 16.82 -11.85
N GLN A 172 -7.74 18.14 -11.96
CA GLN A 172 -7.31 18.72 -13.23
C GLN A 172 -5.77 18.71 -13.41
N GLY A 173 -5.27 17.77 -14.22
CA GLY A 173 -4.05 17.95 -15.01
C GLY A 173 -2.84 17.06 -14.70
N THR A 174 -2.95 16.03 -13.85
CA THR A 174 -1.83 15.12 -13.55
C THR A 174 -2.17 13.66 -13.81
N LEU A 175 -1.17 12.90 -14.26
CA LEU A 175 -1.29 11.48 -14.63
C LEU A 175 -1.68 10.55 -13.46
N PHE A 176 -1.49 11.00 -12.21
CA PHE A 176 -2.00 10.28 -11.04
C PHE A 176 -3.53 10.20 -11.00
N PHE A 177 -4.24 11.25 -11.43
CA PHE A 177 -5.69 11.24 -11.43
C PHE A 177 -6.28 10.34 -12.53
N ASP A 178 -5.53 10.07 -13.61
CA ASP A 178 -5.90 9.03 -14.57
C ASP A 178 -5.87 7.64 -13.93
N ILE A 179 -4.90 7.36 -13.06
CA ILE A 179 -4.89 6.12 -12.27
C ILE A 179 -6.11 6.09 -11.36
N CYS A 180 -6.39 7.16 -10.62
CA CYS A 180 -7.55 7.24 -9.74
C CYS A 180 -8.88 7.04 -10.49
N ARG A 181 -9.03 7.63 -11.68
CA ARG A 181 -10.20 7.44 -12.56
C ARG A 181 -10.39 5.97 -12.93
N ILE A 182 -9.30 5.26 -13.25
CA ILE A 182 -9.34 3.84 -13.60
C ILE A 182 -9.64 2.99 -12.37
N ILE A 183 -9.00 3.25 -11.22
CA ILE A 183 -9.29 2.58 -9.95
C ILE A 183 -10.75 2.76 -9.57
N ASP A 184 -11.30 3.97 -9.70
CA ASP A 184 -12.69 4.24 -9.34
C ASP A 184 -13.68 3.47 -10.21
N ARG A 185 -13.40 3.41 -11.52
CA ARG A 185 -14.26 2.72 -12.49
C ARG A 185 -14.16 1.20 -12.39
N LYS A 186 -12.95 0.67 -12.23
CA LYS A 186 -12.66 -0.78 -12.34
C LYS A 186 -12.60 -1.48 -10.99
N LYS A 187 -12.42 -0.73 -9.91
CA LYS A 187 -12.35 -1.22 -8.52
C LYS A 187 -11.50 -2.50 -8.38
N PRO A 188 -10.25 -2.53 -8.88
CA PRO A 188 -9.39 -3.71 -8.80
C PRO A 188 -9.21 -4.17 -7.35
N ARG A 189 -9.00 -5.46 -7.13
CA ARG A 189 -8.79 -6.02 -5.78
C ARG A 189 -7.55 -5.42 -5.12
N ALA A 190 -6.50 -5.18 -5.90
CA ALA A 190 -5.27 -4.60 -5.43
C ALA A 190 -4.62 -3.67 -6.46
N PHE A 191 -3.65 -2.88 -6.03
CA PHE A 191 -2.73 -2.17 -6.92
C PHE A 191 -1.31 -2.14 -6.36
N LEU A 192 -0.35 -1.94 -7.25
CA LEU A 192 1.02 -1.56 -6.93
C LEU A 192 1.40 -0.30 -7.70
N LEU A 193 1.63 0.80 -6.98
CA LEU A 193 2.15 2.03 -7.56
C LEU A 193 3.63 2.20 -7.18
N GLU A 194 4.47 2.55 -8.16
CA GLU A 194 5.89 2.83 -7.96
C GLU A 194 6.18 4.31 -8.23
N ASN A 195 7.06 4.90 -7.40
CA ASN A 195 7.54 6.26 -7.63
C ASN A 195 8.91 6.53 -6.95
N VAL A 196 9.44 7.74 -7.15
CA VAL A 196 10.68 8.21 -6.53
C VAL A 196 10.57 8.31 -5.00
N LYS A 197 11.66 8.00 -4.28
CA LYS A 197 11.70 8.04 -2.80
C LYS A 197 11.27 9.39 -2.20
N ASN A 198 11.55 10.48 -2.91
CA ASN A 198 11.27 11.85 -2.45
C ASN A 198 9.80 12.23 -2.58
N LEU A 199 8.92 11.36 -3.09
CA LEU A 199 7.49 11.64 -3.20
C LEU A 199 6.89 12.08 -1.86
N MET A 200 7.33 11.46 -0.75
CA MET A 200 6.86 11.77 0.61
C MET A 200 7.21 13.18 1.10
N SER A 201 8.30 13.77 0.60
CA SER A 201 8.75 15.12 0.95
C SER A 201 8.53 16.14 -0.16
N HIS A 202 8.07 15.68 -1.33
CA HIS A 202 7.83 16.51 -2.50
C HIS A 202 6.78 17.58 -2.19
N ASP A 203 7.03 18.79 -2.66
CA ASP A 203 6.17 19.94 -2.44
C ASP A 203 5.80 20.16 -0.95
N LYS A 204 6.79 19.97 -0.06
CA LYS A 204 6.63 20.02 1.41
C LYS A 204 5.63 18.99 1.96
N GLY A 205 5.55 17.82 1.33
CA GLY A 205 4.66 16.71 1.72
C GLY A 205 3.27 16.75 1.10
N ARG A 206 2.87 17.88 0.50
CA ARG A 206 1.52 18.07 -0.06
C ARG A 206 1.18 17.06 -1.14
N THR A 207 2.14 16.72 -2.01
CA THR A 207 1.93 15.73 -3.07
C THR A 207 1.57 14.37 -2.49
N TRP A 208 2.28 13.94 -1.45
CA TRP A 208 2.00 12.68 -0.79
C TRP A 208 0.64 12.67 -0.07
N ASP A 209 0.29 13.76 0.61
CA ASP A 209 -0.99 13.88 1.31
C ASP A 209 -2.19 13.77 0.35
N VAL A 210 -2.12 14.40 -0.81
CA VAL A 210 -3.15 14.30 -1.86
C VAL A 210 -3.26 12.88 -2.38
N ILE A 211 -2.13 12.23 -2.70
CA ILE A 211 -2.11 10.83 -3.17
C ILE A 211 -2.73 9.90 -2.14
N LYS A 212 -2.32 10.03 -0.87
CA LYS A 212 -2.82 9.21 0.23
C LYS A 212 -4.33 9.37 0.41
N ARG A 213 -4.83 10.61 0.45
CA ARG A 213 -6.27 10.88 0.61
C ARG A 213 -7.07 10.31 -0.55
N ALA A 214 -6.65 10.59 -1.79
CA ALA A 214 -7.35 10.11 -2.98
C ALA A 214 -7.48 8.58 -3.00
N LEU A 215 -6.44 7.83 -2.66
CA LEU A 215 -6.49 6.36 -2.63
C LEU A 215 -7.37 5.84 -1.47
N ILE A 216 -7.34 6.49 -0.30
CA ILE A 216 -8.19 6.13 0.85
C ILE A 216 -9.66 6.39 0.55
N ASP A 217 -9.97 7.54 -0.06
CA ASP A 217 -11.32 7.97 -0.43
C ASP A 217 -11.92 7.05 -1.52
N LEU A 218 -11.08 6.49 -2.39
CA LEU A 218 -11.46 5.47 -3.37
C LEU A 218 -11.81 4.10 -2.75
N GLY A 219 -11.60 3.94 -1.44
CA GLY A 219 -11.95 2.72 -0.70
C GLY A 219 -10.81 1.72 -0.55
N TYR A 220 -9.54 2.17 -0.57
CA TYR A 220 -8.38 1.30 -0.43
C TYR A 220 -7.62 1.55 0.87
N ASP A 221 -7.09 0.47 1.44
CA ASP A 221 -6.09 0.54 2.51
C ASP A 221 -4.71 0.44 1.85
N ILE A 222 -3.83 1.42 2.14
CA ILE A 222 -2.54 1.55 1.49
C ILE A 222 -1.37 1.29 2.45
N SER A 223 -0.34 0.63 1.94
CA SER A 223 0.89 0.26 2.66
C SER A 223 2.12 0.75 1.89
N PRO A 224 2.54 2.01 2.07
CA PRO A 224 3.75 2.54 1.42
C PRO A 224 5.04 2.04 2.09
N ARG A 225 6.06 1.70 1.30
CA ARG A 225 7.42 1.41 1.79
C ARG A 225 8.49 1.93 0.83
N VAL A 226 9.51 2.59 1.38
CA VAL A 226 10.73 2.91 0.61
C VAL A 226 11.67 1.72 0.64
N VAL A 227 12.07 1.23 -0.54
CA VAL A 227 12.96 0.08 -0.71
C VAL A 227 14.17 0.50 -1.53
N ASP A 228 15.37 0.11 -1.09
CA ASP A 228 16.61 0.32 -1.82
C ASP A 228 16.95 -0.91 -2.68
N GLY A 229 17.23 -0.68 -3.95
CA GLY A 229 17.69 -1.68 -4.92
C GLY A 229 18.96 -2.42 -4.51
N ALA A 230 19.80 -1.83 -3.64
CA ALA A 230 21.04 -2.43 -3.15
C ALA A 230 20.86 -3.74 -2.35
N ARG A 231 19.60 -4.09 -2.06
CA ARG A 231 19.20 -5.38 -1.48
C ARG A 231 19.13 -6.53 -2.51
N PHE A 232 19.00 -6.21 -3.80
CA PHE A 232 18.72 -7.18 -4.86
C PHE A 232 19.71 -7.12 -6.04
N VAL A 233 20.31 -5.95 -6.25
CA VAL A 233 21.25 -5.69 -7.35
C VAL A 233 22.38 -4.80 -6.82
N PRO A 234 23.55 -4.77 -7.48
CA PRO A 234 24.69 -3.99 -7.02
C PRO A 234 24.56 -2.49 -7.34
N GLN A 235 23.45 -1.88 -6.93
CA GLN A 235 23.15 -0.46 -7.17
C GLN A 235 22.28 0.12 -6.05
N HIS A 236 22.66 1.29 -5.54
CA HIS A 236 21.76 2.14 -4.77
C HIS A 236 20.65 2.72 -5.66
N ARG A 237 19.40 2.39 -5.37
CA ARG A 237 18.23 2.91 -6.09
C ARG A 237 17.00 2.79 -5.21
N GLU A 238 16.72 3.86 -4.49
CA GLU A 238 15.56 3.92 -3.60
C GLU A 238 14.30 4.34 -4.34
N ARG A 239 13.21 3.61 -4.09
CA ARG A 239 11.87 3.85 -4.65
C ARG A 239 10.82 3.64 -3.58
N ILE A 240 9.74 4.42 -3.64
CA ILE A 240 8.55 4.17 -2.85
C ILE A 240 7.65 3.21 -3.63
N LEU A 241 7.24 2.14 -2.96
CA LEU A 241 6.23 1.20 -3.44
C LEU A 241 4.97 1.43 -2.60
N ILE A 242 3.83 1.63 -3.26
CA ILE A 242 2.54 1.85 -2.62
C ILE A 242 1.65 0.67 -3.01
N VAL A 243 1.55 -0.29 -2.09
CA VAL A 243 0.61 -1.41 -2.22
C VAL A 243 -0.74 -0.95 -1.69
N GLY A 244 -1.81 -1.20 -2.43
CA GLY A 244 -3.17 -0.97 -1.96
C GLY A 244 -4.05 -2.19 -2.15
N PHE A 245 -4.88 -2.48 -1.16
CA PHE A 245 -5.94 -3.46 -1.26
C PHE A 245 -7.29 -2.80 -1.03
N ARG A 246 -8.30 -3.25 -1.76
CA ARG A 246 -9.66 -2.75 -1.58
C ARG A 246 -10.12 -3.06 -0.15
N ARG A 247 -10.57 -2.05 0.60
CA ARG A 247 -10.81 -2.11 2.05
C ARG A 247 -11.80 -3.20 2.45
N GLU A 248 -12.82 -3.44 1.62
CA GLU A 248 -13.82 -4.49 1.85
C GLU A 248 -13.23 -5.91 1.90
N LEU A 249 -12.05 -6.13 1.31
CA LEU A 249 -11.35 -7.42 1.33
C LEU A 249 -10.62 -7.66 2.67
N GLN A 250 -10.51 -6.63 3.52
CA GLN A 250 -9.85 -6.68 4.83
C GLN A 250 -8.46 -7.35 4.81
N VAL A 251 -7.70 -7.12 3.74
CA VAL A 251 -6.37 -7.72 3.54
C VAL A 251 -5.38 -7.10 4.52
N ALA A 252 -4.94 -7.89 5.50
CA ALA A 252 -3.85 -7.51 6.39
C ALA A 252 -2.48 -7.69 5.69
N PHE A 253 -2.14 -6.75 4.81
CA PHE A 253 -0.83 -6.72 4.14
C PHE A 253 0.26 -6.20 5.08
N ASP A 254 1.40 -6.88 5.09
CA ASP A 254 2.58 -6.49 5.86
C ASP A 254 3.83 -6.72 5.02
N TRP A 255 4.65 -5.68 4.89
CA TRP A 255 5.89 -5.74 4.13
C TRP A 255 6.95 -6.62 4.78
N ASP A 256 6.85 -6.89 6.08
CA ASP A 256 7.80 -7.71 6.83
C ASP A 256 7.40 -9.19 6.89
N ALA A 257 6.26 -9.56 6.27
CA ALA A 257 5.83 -10.96 6.11
C ALA A 257 6.77 -11.80 5.22
N LEU A 258 7.61 -11.13 4.42
CA LEU A 258 8.70 -11.73 3.66
C LEU A 258 9.97 -10.90 3.96
N PRO A 259 10.94 -11.44 4.71
CA PRO A 259 12.12 -10.69 5.09
C PRO A 259 12.89 -10.25 3.83
N MET A 260 13.09 -8.95 3.69
CA MET A 260 13.86 -8.39 2.60
C MET A 260 15.34 -8.77 2.77
N PRO A 261 16.06 -9.15 1.69
CA PRO A 261 17.47 -9.46 1.78
C PRO A 261 18.27 -8.28 2.35
N PRO A 262 19.35 -8.55 3.12
CA PRO A 262 20.22 -7.49 3.62
C PRO A 262 20.91 -6.77 2.46
N LYS A 263 21.33 -5.52 2.69
CA LYS A 263 22.17 -4.80 1.72
C LYS A 263 23.59 -5.38 1.71
N GLY A 264 24.28 -5.23 0.59
CA GLY A 264 25.71 -5.58 0.47
C GLY A 264 25.98 -7.04 0.09
N GLY A 265 24.95 -7.82 -0.21
CA GLY A 265 25.09 -9.19 -0.74
C GLY A 265 25.37 -9.27 -2.25
N HIS A 266 25.26 -8.15 -2.97
CA HIS A 266 25.40 -8.09 -4.42
C HIS A 266 26.51 -7.13 -4.85
N THR A 267 27.32 -7.55 -5.82
CA THR A 267 28.45 -6.77 -6.34
C THR A 267 28.39 -6.64 -7.86
N LEU A 268 29.05 -5.62 -8.43
CA LEU A 268 29.04 -5.40 -9.88
C LEU A 268 29.59 -6.59 -10.67
N LYS A 269 30.43 -7.44 -10.08
CA LYS A 269 30.94 -8.68 -10.70
C LYS A 269 29.81 -9.57 -11.23
N GLU A 270 28.63 -9.54 -10.61
CA GLU A 270 27.47 -10.34 -11.02
C GLU A 270 26.84 -9.86 -12.34
N ILE A 271 26.98 -8.57 -12.67
CA ILE A 271 26.32 -7.96 -13.84
C ILE A 271 27.29 -7.64 -14.97
N LEU A 272 28.57 -7.46 -14.67
CA LEU A 272 29.61 -7.18 -15.67
C LEU A 272 29.83 -8.38 -16.59
N HIS A 273 30.15 -8.11 -17.86
CA HIS A 273 30.53 -9.16 -18.80
C HIS A 273 31.75 -9.95 -18.30
N ARG A 274 31.70 -11.28 -18.43
CA ARG A 274 32.72 -12.22 -17.94
C ARG A 274 33.82 -12.40 -18.97
N THR A 275 35.00 -11.86 -18.68
CA THR A 275 36.14 -11.89 -19.62
C THR A 275 37.00 -13.17 -19.51
N ASP A 276 36.63 -14.11 -18.64
CA ASP A 276 37.30 -15.41 -18.46
C ASP A 276 36.93 -16.46 -19.52
N GLY A 277 36.03 -16.11 -20.45
CA GLY A 277 35.50 -17.00 -21.49
C GLY A 277 34.17 -17.67 -21.12
N SER A 278 33.61 -17.36 -19.94
CA SER A 278 32.30 -17.88 -19.51
C SER A 278 31.13 -16.96 -19.83
N GLU A 279 31.34 -15.85 -20.57
CA GLU A 279 30.25 -14.97 -21.00
C GLU A 279 29.33 -15.70 -21.99
N PRO A 280 28.01 -15.79 -21.71
CA PRO A 280 27.08 -16.46 -22.60
C PRO A 280 26.92 -15.69 -23.90
N PHE A 281 26.87 -16.42 -25.03
CA PHE A 281 26.48 -15.83 -26.30
C PHE A 281 24.96 -15.63 -26.34
N ILE A 282 24.53 -14.37 -26.35
CA ILE A 282 23.10 -14.01 -26.41
C ILE A 282 22.76 -13.68 -27.87
N GLU A 283 21.99 -14.55 -28.51
CA GLU A 283 21.67 -14.44 -29.95
C GLU A 283 21.12 -13.06 -30.34
N SER A 284 20.21 -12.50 -29.54
CA SER A 284 19.61 -11.18 -29.82
C SER A 284 20.57 -10.00 -29.68
N ASP A 285 21.68 -10.18 -28.94
CA ASP A 285 22.73 -9.17 -28.83
C ASP A 285 23.79 -9.35 -29.93
N GLY A 286 24.05 -10.60 -30.34
CA GLY A 286 25.21 -10.95 -31.15
C GLY A 286 26.48 -10.37 -30.53
N GLU A 287 27.33 -9.76 -31.36
CA GLU A 287 28.58 -9.12 -30.91
C GLU A 287 28.40 -7.62 -30.57
N ARG A 288 27.17 -7.10 -30.46
CA ARG A 288 26.92 -5.63 -30.30
C ARG A 288 27.53 -5.04 -29.03
N PHE A 289 27.63 -5.84 -27.98
CA PHE A 289 27.99 -5.41 -26.63
C PHE A 289 29.31 -6.01 -26.14
N PHE A 290 29.54 -7.28 -26.47
CA PHE A 290 30.72 -8.05 -26.11
C PHE A 290 31.31 -8.65 -27.39
N ASP A 291 32.63 -8.72 -27.47
CA ASP A 291 33.39 -9.44 -28.49
C ASP A 291 33.77 -10.80 -27.91
N HIS A 292 33.09 -11.87 -28.34
CA HIS A 292 33.32 -13.22 -27.82
C HIS A 292 34.66 -13.80 -28.25
N ALA A 293 35.16 -13.44 -29.43
CA ALA A 293 36.46 -13.89 -29.90
C ALA A 293 37.60 -13.27 -29.08
N ALA A 294 37.52 -11.96 -28.82
CA ALA A 294 38.49 -11.22 -28.01
C ALA A 294 38.22 -11.29 -26.49
N ARG A 295 37.09 -11.88 -26.08
CA ARG A 295 36.64 -12.04 -24.68
C ARG A 295 36.59 -10.71 -23.91
N LYS A 296 36.13 -9.65 -24.55
CA LYS A 296 36.07 -8.32 -23.94
C LYS A 296 34.83 -7.52 -24.38
N PRO A 297 34.35 -6.57 -23.58
CA PRO A 297 33.38 -5.58 -24.04
C PRO A 297 33.90 -4.80 -25.26
N GLN A 298 32.99 -4.39 -26.14
CA GLN A 298 33.34 -3.62 -27.33
C GLN A 298 34.07 -2.31 -26.97
N ASP A 299 35.13 -1.96 -27.71
CA ASP A 299 36.00 -0.83 -27.37
C ASP A 299 35.27 0.53 -27.38
N LYS A 300 34.15 0.64 -28.11
CA LYS A 300 33.26 1.84 -28.13
C LYS A 300 32.71 2.24 -26.76
N TYR A 301 32.74 1.35 -25.75
CA TYR A 301 32.32 1.67 -24.39
C TYR A 301 33.41 2.30 -23.54
N THR A 302 34.68 2.13 -23.92
CA THR A 302 35.81 2.80 -23.26
C THR A 302 35.73 4.30 -23.53
N LEU A 303 35.86 5.11 -22.49
CA LEU A 303 35.83 6.56 -22.66
C LEU A 303 37.02 7.02 -23.50
N THR A 304 36.79 8.04 -24.32
CA THR A 304 37.89 8.69 -25.04
C THR A 304 38.79 9.42 -24.04
N PRO A 305 40.11 9.54 -24.29
CA PRO A 305 41.02 10.25 -23.39
C PRO A 305 40.56 11.67 -23.07
N LYS A 306 39.97 12.36 -24.06
CA LYS A 306 39.43 13.71 -23.91
C LYS A 306 38.24 13.75 -22.94
N LEU A 307 37.29 12.82 -23.05
CA LEU A 307 36.14 12.76 -22.17
C LEU A 307 36.55 12.36 -20.74
N TRP A 308 37.50 11.43 -20.62
CA TRP A 308 38.03 11.05 -19.31
C TRP A 308 38.71 12.21 -18.59
N ALA A 309 39.62 12.91 -19.28
CA ALA A 309 40.28 14.10 -18.73
C ALA A 309 39.28 15.20 -18.34
N TYR A 310 38.22 15.39 -19.14
CA TYR A 310 37.15 16.33 -18.80
C TYR A 310 36.43 15.95 -17.49
N LEU A 311 36.05 14.68 -17.33
CA LEU A 311 35.36 14.21 -16.11
C LEU A 311 36.25 14.32 -14.87
N GLN A 312 37.56 14.06 -15.01
CA GLN A 312 38.55 14.26 -13.95
C GLN A 312 38.62 15.73 -13.51
N GLY A 313 38.84 16.65 -14.46
CA GLY A 313 38.89 18.08 -14.15
C GLY A 313 37.56 18.64 -13.61
N TYR A 314 36.43 18.12 -14.08
CA TYR A 314 35.10 18.49 -13.56
C TYR A 314 34.94 18.06 -12.09
N ALA A 315 35.33 16.83 -11.74
CA ALA A 315 35.28 16.33 -10.37
C ALA A 315 36.20 17.13 -9.44
N GLU A 316 37.42 17.46 -9.88
CA GLU A 316 38.36 18.31 -9.12
C GLU A 316 37.81 19.71 -8.87
N LYS A 317 37.25 20.36 -9.90
CA LYS A 317 36.63 21.68 -9.79
C LYS A 317 35.47 21.70 -8.79
N HIS A 318 34.66 20.65 -8.73
CA HIS A 318 33.55 20.57 -7.78
C HIS A 318 34.02 20.23 -6.36
N ARG A 319 35.02 19.36 -6.23
CA ARG A 319 35.66 19.05 -4.95
C ARG A 319 36.30 20.29 -4.33
N ALA A 320 36.98 21.12 -5.12
CA ALA A 320 37.55 22.39 -4.67
C ALA A 320 36.50 23.39 -4.15
N LYS A 321 35.23 23.25 -4.57
CA LYS A 321 34.10 24.06 -4.10
C LYS A 321 33.35 23.44 -2.91
N GLY A 322 33.87 22.36 -2.32
CA GLY A 322 33.20 21.63 -1.23
C GLY A 322 31.99 20.80 -1.67
N ASN A 323 31.82 20.56 -2.98
CA ASN A 323 30.71 19.79 -3.51
C ASN A 323 31.14 18.35 -3.85
N GLY A 324 30.23 17.39 -3.71
CA GLY A 324 30.43 15.98 -4.05
C GLY A 324 30.15 15.60 -5.52
N PHE A 325 30.02 16.56 -6.43
CA PHE A 325 29.72 16.29 -7.84
C PHE A 325 30.95 15.76 -8.60
N GLY A 326 30.75 14.80 -9.50
CA GLY A 326 31.79 14.17 -10.30
C GLY A 326 31.35 12.81 -10.83
N PHE A 327 32.31 12.00 -11.28
CA PHE A 327 32.04 10.65 -11.74
C PHE A 327 32.05 9.61 -10.60
N GLY A 328 31.46 8.44 -10.83
CA GLY A 328 31.51 7.26 -9.99
C GLY A 328 32.39 6.20 -10.64
N LEU A 329 33.63 6.05 -10.17
CA LEU A 329 34.50 4.95 -10.59
C LEU A 329 34.15 3.71 -9.76
N VAL A 330 33.94 2.58 -10.43
CA VAL A 330 33.50 1.33 -9.80
C VAL A 330 34.37 0.15 -10.20
N PHE A 331 34.45 -0.81 -9.28
CA PHE A 331 35.23 -2.05 -9.37
C PHE A 331 34.29 -3.27 -9.28
N PRO A 332 34.75 -4.49 -9.58
CA PRO A 332 33.90 -5.68 -9.54
C PRO A 332 33.21 -5.93 -8.19
N ASP A 333 33.85 -5.58 -7.08
CA ASP A 333 33.33 -5.70 -5.71
C ASP A 333 32.46 -4.51 -5.26
N SER A 334 32.30 -3.49 -6.10
CA SER A 334 31.57 -2.26 -5.76
C SER A 334 30.05 -2.43 -5.84
N VAL A 335 29.34 -1.55 -5.12
CA VAL A 335 27.92 -1.23 -5.32
C VAL A 335 27.84 0.13 -6.01
N ALA A 336 27.15 0.21 -7.14
CA ALA A 336 27.09 1.41 -7.95
C ALA A 336 26.11 2.48 -7.39
N ARG A 337 26.29 3.73 -7.85
CA ARG A 337 25.27 4.78 -7.74
C ARG A 337 24.08 4.45 -8.65
N THR A 338 22.98 5.18 -8.50
CA THR A 338 21.79 4.99 -9.35
C THR A 338 22.09 5.25 -10.83
N LEU A 339 21.79 4.27 -11.69
CA LEU A 339 21.66 4.43 -13.13
C LEU A 339 20.53 5.42 -13.42
N SER A 340 20.91 6.64 -13.80
CA SER A 340 19.99 7.77 -13.93
C SER A 340 19.57 8.00 -15.40
N ALA A 341 18.48 8.74 -15.61
CA ALA A 341 18.04 9.17 -16.93
C ALA A 341 19.08 10.03 -17.68
N ARG A 342 20.16 10.49 -17.03
CA ARG A 342 21.26 11.22 -17.66
C ARG A 342 22.41 10.33 -18.10
N TYR A 343 22.41 9.05 -17.75
CA TYR A 343 23.52 8.12 -18.02
C TYR A 343 23.89 8.05 -19.51
N TYR A 344 22.91 8.22 -20.41
CA TYR A 344 23.15 8.22 -21.86
C TYR A 344 24.14 9.29 -22.34
N LYS A 345 24.33 10.39 -21.57
CA LYS A 345 25.18 11.52 -21.96
C LYS A 345 26.66 11.16 -21.94
N ASP A 346 27.15 10.70 -20.80
CA ASP A 346 28.57 10.43 -20.57
C ASP A 346 28.82 9.20 -19.68
N GLY A 347 27.77 8.62 -19.08
CA GLY A 347 27.85 7.49 -18.16
C GLY A 347 28.56 7.80 -16.85
N SER A 348 28.74 9.08 -16.51
CA SER A 348 29.59 9.51 -15.40
C SER A 348 29.17 8.94 -14.04
N GLU A 349 27.91 8.56 -13.84
CA GLU A 349 27.46 7.98 -12.57
C GLU A 349 28.07 6.61 -12.26
N ILE A 350 28.42 5.83 -13.30
CA ILE A 350 28.92 4.45 -13.18
C ILE A 350 29.93 4.18 -14.30
N LEU A 351 31.22 4.29 -13.97
CA LEU A 351 32.35 4.03 -14.85
C LEU A 351 33.18 2.85 -14.34
N VAL A 352 33.26 1.79 -15.13
CA VAL A 352 33.98 0.56 -14.79
C VAL A 352 35.47 0.76 -15.00
N TYR A 353 36.25 0.53 -13.95
CA TYR A 353 37.70 0.58 -14.00
C TYR A 353 38.27 -0.55 -14.88
N GLN A 354 39.31 -0.25 -15.67
CA GLN A 354 39.92 -1.17 -16.64
C GLN A 354 41.44 -1.33 -16.45
N GLY A 355 41.97 -0.96 -15.28
CA GLY A 355 43.40 -0.87 -15.03
C GLY A 355 43.96 0.54 -15.26
N GLU A 356 45.13 0.82 -14.67
CA GLU A 356 45.79 2.14 -14.71
C GLU A 356 46.13 2.63 -16.12
N GLN A 357 46.33 1.70 -17.06
CA GLN A 357 46.79 1.99 -18.42
C GLN A 357 45.64 2.29 -19.40
N ARG A 358 44.38 2.20 -18.95
CA ARG A 358 43.21 2.41 -19.81
C ARG A 358 42.23 3.38 -19.16
N SER A 359 41.62 4.23 -19.98
CA SER A 359 40.46 5.02 -19.53
C SER A 359 39.34 4.06 -19.06
N PRO A 360 38.55 4.43 -18.06
CA PRO A 360 37.43 3.61 -17.64
C PRO A 360 36.38 3.53 -18.75
N ARG A 361 35.47 2.56 -18.66
CA ARG A 361 34.38 2.38 -19.63
C ARG A 361 33.02 2.61 -19.00
N ARG A 362 32.03 2.92 -19.84
CA ARG A 362 30.62 2.84 -19.46
C ARG A 362 30.19 1.37 -19.35
N LEU A 363 29.08 1.14 -18.65
CA LEU A 363 28.34 -0.12 -18.73
C LEU A 363 27.78 -0.28 -20.15
N THR A 364 27.72 -1.52 -20.63
CA THR A 364 26.99 -1.84 -21.87
C THR A 364 25.48 -1.85 -21.61
N PRO A 365 24.62 -1.75 -22.64
CA PRO A 365 23.17 -1.91 -22.46
C PRO A 365 22.78 -3.25 -21.80
N ARG A 366 23.48 -4.34 -22.08
CA ARG A 366 23.26 -5.65 -21.43
C ARG A 366 23.61 -5.62 -19.95
N GLU A 367 24.75 -5.03 -19.59
CA GLU A 367 25.13 -4.86 -18.18
C GLU A 367 24.12 -3.96 -17.44
N CYS A 368 23.61 -2.91 -18.09
CA CYS A 368 22.51 -2.09 -17.54
C CYS A 368 21.22 -2.90 -17.37
N ALA A 369 20.87 -3.80 -18.30
CA ALA A 369 19.71 -4.68 -18.17
C ALA A 369 19.85 -5.62 -16.98
N ARG A 370 21.01 -6.26 -16.83
CA ARG A 370 21.37 -7.09 -15.65
C ARG A 370 21.32 -6.28 -14.35
N LEU A 371 21.86 -5.06 -14.35
CA LEU A 371 21.82 -4.13 -13.19
C LEU A 371 20.39 -3.77 -12.78
N MET A 372 19.47 -3.72 -13.74
CA MET A 372 18.05 -3.47 -13.50
C MET A 372 17.26 -4.74 -13.16
N GLY A 373 17.92 -5.90 -13.21
CA GLY A 373 17.38 -7.22 -12.88
C GLY A 373 16.61 -7.90 -14.02
N PHE A 374 16.75 -7.42 -15.26
CA PHE A 374 16.22 -8.13 -16.42
C PHE A 374 17.09 -9.36 -16.74
N PRO A 375 16.49 -10.47 -17.20
CA PRO A 375 17.24 -11.67 -17.56
C PRO A 375 18.06 -11.47 -18.85
N ASP A 376 19.04 -12.34 -19.10
CA ASP A 376 19.83 -12.32 -20.33
C ASP A 376 18.99 -12.59 -21.60
N THR A 377 17.83 -13.22 -21.44
CA THR A 377 16.83 -13.37 -22.52
C THR A 377 16.15 -12.07 -22.91
N PHE A 378 16.26 -11.01 -22.10
CA PHE A 378 15.64 -9.72 -22.39
C PHE A 378 16.26 -9.08 -23.64
N ARG A 379 15.48 -8.79 -24.66
CA ARG A 379 15.91 -8.27 -25.95
C ARG A 379 16.00 -6.75 -25.95
N ILE A 380 17.04 -6.20 -26.58
CA ILE A 380 17.29 -4.73 -26.65
C ILE A 380 17.28 -4.27 -28.12
N PRO A 381 16.09 -4.02 -28.72
CA PRO A 381 15.95 -3.73 -30.15
C PRO A 381 16.23 -2.27 -30.53
N VAL A 382 16.71 -1.47 -29.58
CA VAL A 382 16.95 -0.03 -29.74
C VAL A 382 18.45 0.31 -29.69
N SER A 383 18.81 1.55 -30.04
CA SER A 383 20.18 2.05 -29.94
C SER A 383 20.64 2.16 -28.50
N ASP A 384 21.96 2.13 -28.25
CA ASP A 384 22.55 2.23 -26.91
C ASP A 384 22.00 3.45 -26.13
N THR A 385 21.92 4.62 -26.77
CA THR A 385 21.37 5.85 -26.17
C THR A 385 19.93 5.67 -25.69
N ARG A 386 19.08 5.03 -26.50
CA ARG A 386 17.69 4.76 -26.13
C ARG A 386 17.62 3.69 -25.04
N ALA A 387 18.43 2.64 -25.14
CA ALA A 387 18.50 1.61 -24.12
C ALA A 387 18.85 2.19 -22.74
N TYR A 388 19.85 3.09 -22.66
CA TYR A 388 20.20 3.75 -21.39
C TYR A 388 19.02 4.54 -20.80
N LEU A 389 18.29 5.29 -21.62
CA LEU A 389 17.10 6.04 -21.18
C LEU A 389 15.99 5.12 -20.67
N LEU A 390 15.68 4.06 -21.42
CA LEU A 390 14.62 3.12 -21.05
C LEU A 390 14.96 2.32 -19.79
N LEU A 391 16.17 1.76 -19.72
CA LEU A 391 16.63 0.96 -18.58
C LEU A 391 16.76 1.80 -17.32
N SER A 392 17.26 3.05 -17.41
CA SER A 392 17.37 3.93 -16.24
C SER A 392 16.02 4.39 -15.69
N ASN A 393 14.97 4.43 -16.52
CA ASN A 393 13.61 4.77 -16.10
C ASN A 393 12.80 3.54 -15.66
N ALA A 394 13.23 2.32 -15.99
CA ALA A 394 12.52 1.11 -15.61
C ALA A 394 12.47 0.91 -14.08
N ALA A 395 11.41 0.24 -13.62
CA ALA A 395 11.35 -0.31 -12.27
C ALA A 395 12.40 -1.43 -12.11
N LEU A 396 12.92 -1.61 -10.89
CA LEU A 396 13.81 -2.73 -10.61
C LEU A 396 13.01 -4.03 -10.54
N VAL A 397 13.24 -4.93 -11.49
CA VAL A 397 12.50 -6.20 -11.60
C VAL A 397 12.49 -6.98 -10.27
N PRO A 398 13.63 -7.29 -9.62
CA PRO A 398 13.60 -8.07 -8.38
C PRO A 398 12.96 -7.34 -7.20
N MET A 399 13.00 -6.01 -7.18
CA MET A 399 12.28 -5.21 -6.17
C MET A 399 10.76 -5.32 -6.39
N ALA A 400 10.30 -5.19 -7.62
CA ALA A 400 8.90 -5.42 -7.97
C ALA A 400 8.49 -6.88 -7.71
N SER A 401 9.37 -7.86 -7.97
CA SER A 401 9.12 -9.28 -7.68
C SER A 401 8.98 -9.55 -6.20
N ALA A 402 9.74 -8.88 -5.33
CA ALA A 402 9.57 -9.00 -3.88
C ALA A 402 8.17 -8.51 -3.44
N ALA A 403 7.72 -7.38 -3.97
CA ALA A 403 6.37 -6.87 -3.74
C ALA A 403 5.30 -7.81 -4.30
N ALA A 404 5.45 -8.29 -5.54
CA ALA A 404 4.52 -9.23 -6.17
C ALA A 404 4.39 -10.52 -5.36
N LYS A 405 5.52 -11.13 -4.93
CA LYS A 405 5.52 -12.33 -4.08
C LYS A 405 4.81 -12.11 -2.74
N LEU A 406 4.99 -10.93 -2.13
CA LEU A 406 4.27 -10.53 -0.92
C LEU A 406 2.76 -10.36 -1.15
N MET A 407 2.38 -9.86 -2.32
CA MET A 407 0.98 -9.68 -2.70
C MET A 407 0.31 -11.00 -3.09
N ALA A 408 1.04 -11.94 -3.71
CA ALA A 408 0.52 -13.15 -4.35
C ALA A 408 -0.48 -13.97 -3.50
N PRO A 409 -0.28 -14.20 -2.19
CA PRO A 409 -1.25 -14.93 -1.36
C PRO A 409 -2.64 -14.28 -1.32
N TYR A 410 -2.71 -12.97 -1.56
CA TYR A 410 -3.96 -12.20 -1.56
C TYR A 410 -4.54 -12.02 -2.96
N LEU A 411 -3.84 -12.47 -4.01
CA LEU A 411 -4.24 -12.27 -5.41
C LEU A 411 -4.89 -13.49 -6.04
N ASN A 412 -4.60 -14.71 -5.56
CA ASN A 412 -5.21 -15.92 -6.11
C ASN A 412 -6.73 -15.90 -5.93
N VAL A 413 -7.45 -15.93 -7.05
CA VAL A 413 -8.85 -16.34 -7.08
C VAL A 413 -8.86 -17.84 -7.29
N THR A 414 -8.85 -18.59 -6.20
CA THR A 414 -9.68 -19.78 -6.17
C THR A 414 -10.98 -19.31 -5.53
N PRO A 415 -12.18 -19.63 -6.06
CA PRO A 415 -13.32 -19.78 -5.20
C PRO A 415 -13.02 -20.96 -4.28
N SER A 416 -12.16 -20.72 -3.29
CA SER A 416 -12.16 -21.51 -2.10
C SER A 416 -13.43 -21.07 -1.39
N VAL A 417 -14.49 -21.82 -1.68
CA VAL A 417 -15.21 -22.44 -0.58
C VAL A 417 -14.17 -23.27 0.19
N GLU A 418 -13.25 -22.59 0.89
CA GLU A 418 -12.81 -23.12 2.16
C GLU A 418 -14.04 -22.93 3.02
N THR A 419 -14.85 -23.98 3.04
CA THR A 419 -15.75 -24.25 4.15
C THR A 419 -14.96 -23.84 5.39
N PRO A 420 -15.45 -22.89 6.20
CA PRO A 420 -14.81 -22.56 7.46
C PRO A 420 -14.50 -23.89 8.12
N ARG A 421 -13.27 -24.09 8.61
CA ARG A 421 -13.04 -25.14 9.60
C ARG A 421 -14.19 -25.02 10.57
N SER A 422 -15.01 -26.05 10.61
CA SER A 422 -16.24 -26.08 11.38
C SER A 422 -15.88 -25.87 12.84
N VAL A 423 -15.85 -24.61 13.27
CA VAL A 423 -16.25 -24.30 14.62
C VAL A 423 -17.71 -24.70 14.63
N GLN A 424 -17.99 -25.82 15.28
CA GLN A 424 -19.36 -26.28 15.47
C GLN A 424 -20.12 -25.12 16.11
N ILE A 425 -21.00 -24.49 15.34
CA ILE A 425 -22.04 -23.65 15.89
C ILE A 425 -22.95 -24.62 16.64
N PRO A 426 -23.09 -24.53 17.97
CA PRO A 426 -24.04 -25.37 18.67
C PRO A 426 -25.44 -25.12 18.07
N GLU A 427 -26.16 -26.17 17.66
CA GLU A 427 -27.49 -26.10 17.02
C GLU A 427 -28.51 -25.26 17.82
N ASP A 428 -28.23 -25.01 19.09
CA ASP A 428 -28.99 -24.20 20.04
C ASP A 428 -28.82 -22.66 19.89
N ALA A 429 -27.88 -22.19 19.05
CA ALA A 429 -27.57 -20.75 18.91
C ALA A 429 -28.61 -19.93 18.12
N MET A 430 -29.46 -20.56 17.30
CA MET A 430 -30.41 -19.85 16.43
C MET A 430 -31.90 -20.08 16.72
N ASN A 431 -32.30 -20.92 17.68
CA ASN A 431 -33.74 -21.11 17.91
C ASN A 431 -34.12 -21.64 19.31
N SER A 432 -33.85 -20.87 20.37
CA SER A 432 -34.39 -21.20 21.70
C SER A 432 -35.12 -20.00 22.33
N GLY A 433 -36.29 -20.28 22.92
CA GLY A 433 -37.05 -19.29 23.69
C GLY A 433 -36.32 -18.74 24.93
N ARG A 434 -35.13 -19.27 25.27
CA ARG A 434 -34.29 -18.88 26.42
C ARG A 434 -32.93 -18.37 25.93
N TRP A 435 -32.31 -17.41 26.64
CA TRP A 435 -30.97 -16.91 26.32
C TRP A 435 -29.91 -17.99 26.49
N THR A 436 -29.04 -18.16 25.48
CA THR A 436 -27.88 -19.07 25.56
C THR A 436 -26.64 -18.31 26.03
N LYS A 437 -25.65 -19.03 26.58
CA LYS A 437 -24.41 -18.43 27.07
C LYS A 437 -23.70 -17.60 25.98
N PRO A 438 -23.49 -18.08 24.74
CA PRO A 438 -22.89 -17.28 23.65
C PRO A 438 -23.65 -15.98 23.33
N GLN A 439 -24.99 -16.03 23.35
CA GLN A 439 -25.82 -14.83 23.13
C GLN A 439 -25.63 -13.79 24.24
N VAL A 440 -25.52 -14.23 25.49
CA VAL A 440 -25.25 -13.34 26.64
C VAL A 440 -23.82 -12.80 26.57
N LYS A 441 -22.82 -13.59 26.15
CA LYS A 441 -21.44 -13.11 25.93
C LYS A 441 -21.39 -11.97 24.92
N LEU A 442 -22.04 -12.14 23.76
CA LEU A 442 -22.12 -11.11 22.72
C LEU A 442 -22.87 -9.85 23.18
N ALA A 443 -23.94 -10.01 23.97
CA ALA A 443 -24.66 -8.89 24.57
C ALA A 443 -23.77 -8.15 25.59
N PHE A 444 -23.03 -8.85 26.45
CA PHE A 444 -22.11 -8.23 27.39
C PHE A 444 -20.95 -7.50 26.71
N HIS A 445 -20.39 -8.08 25.64
CA HIS A 445 -19.38 -7.42 24.82
C HIS A 445 -19.89 -6.08 24.26
N LEU A 446 -21.13 -6.05 23.74
CA LEU A 446 -21.76 -4.82 23.26
C LEU A 446 -22.07 -3.83 24.40
N TYR A 447 -22.51 -4.31 25.58
CA TYR A 447 -22.73 -3.49 26.77
C TYR A 447 -21.47 -2.68 27.12
N CYS A 448 -20.30 -3.31 27.09
CA CYS A 448 -19.03 -2.65 27.41
C CYS A 448 -18.68 -1.49 26.47
N GLN A 449 -19.17 -1.51 25.22
CA GLN A 449 -18.80 -0.58 24.15
C GLN A 449 -19.81 0.56 23.93
N LEU A 450 -21.03 0.42 24.46
CA LEU A 450 -22.10 1.42 24.33
C LEU A 450 -22.25 2.27 25.57
N PRO A 451 -22.34 3.61 25.48
CA PRO A 451 -22.72 4.47 26.60
C PRO A 451 -24.06 4.07 27.22
N PHE A 452 -24.24 4.27 28.53
CA PHE A 452 -25.46 3.85 29.25
C PHE A 452 -26.75 4.41 28.62
N GLY A 453 -26.74 5.66 28.18
CA GLY A 453 -27.89 6.31 27.52
C GLY A 453 -28.22 5.77 26.11
N LYS A 454 -27.43 4.84 25.58
CA LYS A 454 -27.62 4.25 24.24
C LYS A 454 -27.99 2.76 24.28
N LEU A 455 -28.35 2.22 25.44
CA LEU A 455 -28.75 0.82 25.64
C LEU A 455 -30.25 0.60 25.28
N ASP A 456 -30.69 1.09 24.13
CA ASP A 456 -32.09 1.03 23.71
C ASP A 456 -32.28 0.36 22.35
N SER A 457 -33.50 -0.10 22.08
CA SER A 457 -33.82 -0.90 20.89
C SER A 457 -33.78 -0.14 19.57
N ARG A 458 -33.58 1.19 19.59
CA ARG A 458 -33.40 2.01 18.38
C ARG A 458 -31.93 2.16 18.00
N ASN A 459 -31.01 1.75 18.87
CA ASN A 459 -29.58 1.82 18.59
C ASN A 459 -29.22 0.85 17.44
N PRO A 460 -28.55 1.32 16.37
CA PRO A 460 -28.15 0.48 15.24
C PRO A 460 -27.34 -0.76 15.63
N GLU A 461 -26.42 -0.65 16.59
CA GLU A 461 -25.57 -1.77 17.03
C GLU A 461 -26.38 -2.81 17.83
N VAL A 462 -27.43 -2.36 18.53
CA VAL A 462 -28.37 -3.26 19.23
C VAL A 462 -29.25 -4.00 18.21
N ILE A 463 -29.68 -3.31 17.16
CA ILE A 463 -30.47 -3.89 16.06
C ILE A 463 -29.64 -4.91 15.28
N GLU A 464 -28.39 -4.59 14.97
CA GLU A 464 -27.47 -5.47 14.28
C GLU A 464 -27.20 -6.74 15.10
N LEU A 465 -26.83 -6.59 16.39
CA LEU A 465 -26.62 -7.75 17.25
C LEU A 465 -27.88 -8.60 17.35
N ALA A 466 -29.06 -7.98 17.47
CA ALA A 466 -30.34 -8.69 17.51
C ALA A 466 -30.57 -9.54 16.26
N LYS A 467 -30.30 -9.01 15.07
CA LYS A 467 -30.37 -9.78 13.81
C LYS A 467 -29.40 -10.96 13.82
N LEU A 468 -28.15 -10.71 14.23
CA LEU A 468 -27.08 -11.70 14.23
C LEU A 468 -27.38 -12.91 15.12
N ILE A 469 -28.02 -12.68 16.27
CA ILE A 469 -28.31 -13.74 17.25
C ILE A 469 -29.77 -14.24 17.19
N GLY A 470 -30.55 -13.83 16.19
CA GLY A 470 -31.94 -14.26 16.04
C GLY A 470 -32.87 -13.76 17.17
N ARG A 471 -32.68 -12.54 17.67
CA ARG A 471 -33.49 -11.90 18.73
C ARG A 471 -34.14 -10.60 18.24
N THR A 472 -35.10 -10.09 19.00
CA THR A 472 -35.63 -8.74 18.77
C THR A 472 -34.70 -7.68 19.40
N ALA A 473 -34.62 -6.49 18.78
CA ALA A 473 -33.83 -5.38 19.34
C ALA A 473 -34.28 -5.00 20.76
N GLY A 474 -35.59 -5.13 21.06
CA GLY A 474 -36.12 -4.96 22.41
C GLY A 474 -35.58 -5.99 23.41
N ALA A 475 -35.47 -7.26 23.01
CA ALA A 475 -34.91 -8.30 23.88
C ALA A 475 -33.43 -8.05 24.17
N VAL A 476 -32.65 -7.64 23.17
CA VAL A 476 -31.23 -7.30 23.35
C VAL A 476 -31.08 -6.06 24.24
N ALA A 477 -31.84 -4.98 23.98
CA ALA A 477 -31.82 -3.78 24.82
C ALA A 477 -32.13 -4.11 26.30
N MET A 478 -33.18 -4.89 26.55
CA MET A 478 -33.50 -5.35 27.91
C MET A 478 -32.36 -6.17 28.54
N LYS A 479 -31.70 -7.02 27.75
CA LYS A 479 -30.54 -7.79 28.23
C LYS A 479 -29.37 -6.89 28.61
N LEU A 480 -29.07 -5.85 27.82
CA LEU A 480 -28.02 -4.87 28.15
C LEU A 480 -28.35 -4.12 29.46
N VAL A 481 -29.61 -3.75 29.66
CA VAL A 481 -30.07 -3.09 30.90
C VAL A 481 -30.01 -4.04 32.10
N ASN A 482 -30.29 -5.34 31.92
CA ASN A 482 -30.12 -6.34 32.98
C ASN A 482 -28.65 -6.48 33.37
N LEU A 483 -27.73 -6.51 32.40
CA LEU A 483 -26.28 -6.55 32.68
C LEU A 483 -25.83 -5.26 33.39
N ALA A 484 -26.35 -4.10 32.99
CA ALA A 484 -26.09 -2.83 33.69
C ALA A 484 -26.56 -2.83 35.15
N SER A 485 -27.54 -3.66 35.52
CA SER A 485 -28.01 -3.78 36.91
C SER A 485 -27.02 -4.53 37.82
N LEU A 486 -26.06 -5.25 37.24
CA LEU A 486 -24.98 -5.94 37.96
C LEU A 486 -23.75 -5.04 38.15
N ASP A 487 -23.71 -3.89 37.49
CA ASP A 487 -22.59 -2.95 37.51
C ASP A 487 -22.60 -2.06 38.78
N PRO A 488 -21.62 -2.18 39.70
CA PRO A 488 -21.56 -1.35 40.90
C PRO A 488 -21.43 0.15 40.60
N ALA A 489 -20.78 0.51 39.48
CA ALA A 489 -20.61 1.91 39.09
C ALA A 489 -21.93 2.53 38.63
N ILE A 490 -22.81 1.74 38.01
CA ILE A 490 -24.15 2.20 37.63
C ILE A 490 -25.08 2.23 38.84
N THR A 491 -25.15 1.13 39.60
CA THR A 491 -26.06 1.01 40.76
C THR A 491 -25.72 1.99 41.89
N GLY A 492 -24.44 2.31 42.09
CA GLY A 492 -23.97 3.32 43.05
C GLY A 492 -24.38 4.77 42.73
N THR A 493 -24.78 5.06 41.48
CA THR A 493 -25.26 6.41 41.08
C THR A 493 -26.74 6.65 41.37
N GLY A 494 -27.43 5.70 42.00
CA GLY A 494 -28.88 5.73 42.23
C GLY A 494 -29.72 5.34 41.00
N ARG A 495 -29.07 5.07 39.86
CA ARG A 495 -29.69 4.53 38.64
C ARG A 495 -29.94 3.03 38.83
N LYS A 496 -31.18 2.58 38.74
CA LYS A 496 -31.55 1.15 38.82
C LYS A 496 -31.83 0.60 37.43
N GLY A 497 -31.08 -0.42 37.02
CA GLY A 497 -31.47 -1.28 35.90
C GLY A 497 -32.70 -2.13 36.25
N LEU A 498 -33.23 -2.89 35.29
CA LEU A 498 -34.28 -3.87 35.54
C LEU A 498 -33.77 -4.93 36.51
N SER A 499 -34.53 -5.25 37.58
CA SER A 499 -34.13 -6.15 38.67
C SER A 499 -34.09 -7.64 38.30
N ASN A 500 -34.00 -7.97 37.00
CA ASN A 500 -34.22 -9.31 36.45
C ASN A 500 -32.94 -9.90 35.80
N ALA A 501 -31.76 -9.54 36.28
CA ALA A 501 -30.55 -10.25 35.91
C ALA A 501 -30.69 -11.75 36.26
N SER A 502 -30.57 -12.61 35.24
CA SER A 502 -30.70 -14.06 35.40
C SER A 502 -29.48 -14.66 36.09
N ALA A 503 -29.56 -15.93 36.51
CA ALA A 503 -28.39 -16.66 37.02
C ALA A 503 -27.27 -16.69 35.97
N LEU A 504 -27.63 -16.91 34.69
CA LEU A 504 -26.68 -16.90 33.58
C LEU A 504 -26.05 -15.52 33.35
N ASP A 505 -26.80 -14.42 33.56
CA ASP A 505 -26.24 -13.07 33.44
C ASP A 505 -25.17 -12.80 34.50
N ARG A 506 -25.38 -13.30 35.73
CA ARG A 506 -24.40 -13.20 36.82
C ARG A 506 -23.17 -14.09 36.57
N GLU A 507 -23.40 -15.32 36.14
CA GLU A 507 -22.32 -16.24 35.78
C GLU A 507 -21.39 -15.65 34.72
N VAL A 508 -21.99 -15.13 33.63
CA VAL A 508 -21.29 -14.42 32.56
C VAL A 508 -20.58 -13.17 33.11
N TRP A 509 -21.26 -12.36 33.93
CA TRP A 509 -20.67 -11.16 34.54
C TRP A 509 -19.42 -11.48 35.37
N ASP A 510 -19.48 -12.50 36.22
CA ASP A 510 -18.39 -12.91 37.10
C ASP A 510 -17.22 -13.56 36.34
N GLU A 511 -17.53 -14.40 35.35
CA GLU A 511 -16.54 -15.00 34.43
C GLU A 511 -15.72 -13.90 33.72
N PHE A 512 -16.38 -12.81 33.31
CA PHE A 512 -15.72 -11.75 32.56
C PHE A 512 -14.90 -10.76 33.37
N HIS A 513 -15.30 -10.48 34.62
CA HIS A 513 -14.44 -9.71 35.51
C HIS A 513 -13.17 -10.49 35.88
N SER A 514 -13.17 -11.81 35.65
CA SER A 514 -12.04 -12.70 35.86
C SER A 514 -11.18 -12.92 34.60
N ASP A 515 -11.75 -12.81 33.39
CA ASP A 515 -11.02 -12.98 32.11
C ASP A 515 -11.54 -12.06 30.98
N TRP A 516 -11.04 -10.83 30.94
CA TRP A 516 -11.36 -9.86 29.88
C TRP A 516 -10.78 -10.25 28.52
N GLU A 517 -9.63 -10.94 28.50
CA GLU A 517 -8.90 -11.26 27.28
C GLU A 517 -9.56 -12.41 26.51
N GLY A 518 -9.99 -13.45 27.23
CA GLY A 518 -10.77 -14.56 26.67
C GLY A 518 -12.10 -14.10 26.08
N LEU A 519 -12.83 -13.24 26.80
CA LEU A 519 -14.11 -12.68 26.33
C LEU A 519 -14.01 -11.99 24.97
N ALA A 520 -13.04 -11.09 24.82
CA ALA A 520 -12.91 -10.28 23.60
C ALA A 520 -12.60 -11.15 22.38
N LEU A 521 -11.80 -12.20 22.57
CA LEU A 521 -11.46 -13.16 21.53
C LEU A 521 -12.63 -14.07 21.18
N GLU A 522 -13.27 -14.67 22.18
CA GLU A 522 -14.41 -15.58 21.98
C GLU A 522 -15.58 -14.86 21.31
N CYS A 523 -15.86 -13.60 21.68
CA CYS A 523 -16.91 -12.83 21.04
C CYS A 523 -16.59 -12.46 19.58
N ALA A 524 -15.32 -12.22 19.25
CA ALA A 524 -14.91 -11.97 17.88
C ALA A 524 -15.09 -13.24 17.02
N ASP A 525 -14.67 -14.39 17.55
CA ASP A 525 -14.84 -15.70 16.89
C ASP A 525 -16.32 -16.05 16.72
N LEU A 526 -17.16 -15.81 17.74
CA LEU A 526 -18.62 -16.02 17.68
C LEU A 526 -19.30 -15.11 16.64
N ARG A 527 -18.91 -13.83 16.55
CA ARG A 527 -19.45 -12.92 15.53
C ARG A 527 -19.07 -13.36 14.11
N ALA A 528 -17.82 -13.79 13.92
CA ALA A 528 -17.35 -14.32 12.64
C ALA A 528 -18.12 -15.60 12.24
N ALA A 529 -18.40 -16.48 13.19
CA ALA A 529 -19.16 -17.70 12.94
C ALA A 529 -20.65 -17.46 12.61
N LEU A 530 -21.26 -16.41 13.17
CA LEU A 530 -22.69 -16.11 12.98
C LEU A 530 -23.00 -15.27 11.73
N GLY A 531 -22.00 -14.71 11.05
CA GLY A 531 -22.17 -13.78 9.94
C GLY A 531 -21.53 -14.23 8.62
N SER A 532 -22.10 -15.23 7.95
CA SER A 532 -21.95 -15.38 6.49
C SER A 532 -23.12 -14.64 5.83
N GLU A 533 -22.83 -13.63 5.00
CA GLU A 533 -23.82 -12.78 4.29
C GLU A 533 -24.48 -11.66 5.12
N SER A 534 -23.69 -10.68 5.59
CA SER A 534 -24.07 -9.24 5.71
C SER A 534 -23.10 -8.47 6.61
N ALA A 535 -21.97 -8.05 6.04
CA ALA A 535 -21.09 -7.05 6.65
C ALA A 535 -21.17 -5.73 5.87
N GLU A 536 -22.39 -5.27 5.59
CA GLU A 536 -22.65 -3.88 5.23
C GLU A 536 -23.34 -3.18 6.40
N THR A 537 -22.83 -2.00 6.74
CA THR A 537 -23.42 -0.99 7.64
C THR A 537 -23.41 -1.24 9.16
N VAL A 538 -22.26 -1.01 9.79
CA VAL A 538 -22.17 -0.06 10.92
C VAL A 538 -21.08 0.96 10.61
N THR A 539 -21.50 2.06 10.01
CA THR A 539 -20.70 3.27 9.85
C THR A 539 -20.81 4.12 11.11
N GLY A 540 -19.69 4.70 11.54
CA GLY A 540 -19.68 5.96 12.30
C GLY A 540 -18.83 5.96 13.57
N GLY A 541 -17.58 6.41 13.45
CA GLY A 541 -16.76 6.84 14.57
C GLY A 541 -15.32 6.34 14.50
N ASP A 542 -14.40 7.27 14.25
CA ASP A 542 -12.98 7.22 14.58
C ASP A 542 -12.07 6.52 13.58
N ALA A 543 -11.86 7.21 12.45
CA ALA A 543 -10.62 7.13 11.72
C ALA A 543 -9.52 7.80 12.55
N ASP A 544 -8.85 7.06 13.42
CA ASP A 544 -7.49 7.38 13.90
C ASP A 544 -6.96 6.24 14.77
N ASP A 545 -6.08 5.42 14.19
CA ASP A 545 -5.09 4.63 14.91
C ASP A 545 -3.95 4.30 13.95
N ALA A 546 -3.05 5.27 13.76
CA ALA A 546 -1.81 5.08 13.03
C ALA A 546 -0.65 5.71 13.81
N LEU A 547 0.01 4.95 14.68
CA LEU A 547 1.35 5.26 15.21
C LEU A 547 2.08 3.98 15.65
N GLY A 548 3.25 3.69 15.04
CA GLY A 548 4.36 2.99 15.72
C GLY A 548 4.78 1.58 15.27
N LEU A 549 5.55 1.51 14.16
CA LEU A 549 6.75 0.69 13.89
C LEU A 549 7.05 -0.62 14.69
N GLY A 550 7.24 -1.73 13.94
CA GLY A 550 8.33 -2.70 14.17
C GLY A 550 7.95 -4.18 14.31
N ASP A 551 8.20 -4.94 13.23
CA ASP A 551 8.38 -6.41 13.07
C ASP A 551 7.28 -7.39 13.54
N PHE A 552 7.08 -8.49 12.80
CA PHE A 552 7.33 -9.87 13.24
C PHE A 552 6.50 -10.93 12.46
N ILE A 553 7.12 -12.11 12.36
CA ILE A 553 6.84 -13.35 11.61
C ILE A 553 5.41 -13.91 11.75
N GLY A 554 4.94 -14.79 10.86
CA GLY A 554 3.55 -15.27 10.71
C GLY A 554 2.75 -15.77 11.92
N GLU A 555 3.35 -16.20 13.04
CA GLU A 555 2.60 -16.40 14.31
C GLU A 555 2.18 -15.06 14.93
N THR A 556 3.03 -14.05 14.77
CA THR A 556 2.79 -12.66 15.13
C THR A 556 1.64 -12.05 14.35
N ARG A 557 1.26 -12.57 13.17
CA ARG A 557 0.09 -12.08 12.42
C ARG A 557 -1.23 -12.42 13.10
N VAL A 558 -1.38 -13.65 13.60
CA VAL A 558 -2.54 -14.04 14.42
C VAL A 558 -2.51 -13.28 15.74
N VAL A 559 -1.33 -13.15 16.36
CA VAL A 559 -1.15 -12.32 17.56
C VAL A 559 -1.49 -10.86 17.29
N MET A 560 -1.16 -10.29 16.13
CA MET A 560 -1.43 -8.91 15.73
C MET A 560 -2.91 -8.66 15.43
N VAL A 561 -3.60 -9.57 14.73
CA VAL A 561 -5.05 -9.48 14.52
C VAL A 561 -5.78 -9.59 15.86
N ARG A 562 -5.39 -10.57 16.68
CA ARG A 562 -5.89 -10.69 18.06
C ARG A 562 -5.57 -9.43 18.86
N GLN A 563 -4.37 -8.87 18.74
CA GLN A 563 -3.94 -7.67 19.44
C GLN A 563 -4.72 -6.43 18.97
N ARG A 564 -5.06 -6.31 17.68
CA ARG A 564 -5.90 -5.24 17.15
C ARG A 564 -7.34 -5.35 17.63
N ILE A 565 -7.93 -6.54 17.63
CA ILE A 565 -9.26 -6.79 18.20
C ILE A 565 -9.28 -6.41 19.68
N LYS A 566 -8.24 -6.84 20.41
CA LYS A 566 -8.00 -6.53 21.82
C LYS A 566 -7.89 -5.02 22.06
N GLN A 567 -7.02 -4.32 21.32
CA GLN A 567 -6.82 -2.87 21.44
C GLN A 567 -8.08 -2.09 21.06
N HIS A 568 -8.79 -2.50 20.01
CA HIS A 568 -10.05 -1.88 19.60
C HIS A 568 -11.16 -2.04 20.64
N PHE A 569 -11.30 -3.24 21.22
CA PHE A 569 -12.24 -3.47 22.33
C PHE A 569 -11.91 -2.55 23.51
N PHE A 570 -10.65 -2.54 23.96
CA PHE A 570 -10.21 -1.70 25.08
C PHE A 570 -10.48 -0.22 24.80
N ARG A 571 -10.09 0.27 23.61
CA ARG A 571 -10.31 1.67 23.20
C ARG A 571 -11.78 2.05 23.27
N ARG A 572 -12.65 1.25 22.64
CA ARG A 572 -14.09 1.54 22.64
C ARG A 572 -14.69 1.49 24.04
N ALA A 573 -14.29 0.52 24.86
CA ALA A 573 -14.77 0.41 26.24
C ALA A 573 -14.39 1.65 27.07
N VAL A 574 -13.12 2.05 27.04
CA VAL A 574 -12.61 3.24 27.76
C VAL A 574 -13.25 4.52 27.21
N VAL A 575 -13.18 4.78 25.91
CA VAL A 575 -13.72 6.02 25.34
C VAL A 575 -15.23 6.14 25.61
N SER A 576 -15.98 5.04 25.51
CA SER A 576 -17.42 5.04 25.82
C SER A 576 -17.71 5.33 27.29
N SER A 577 -16.88 4.87 28.23
CA SER A 577 -17.08 5.08 29.66
C SER A 577 -16.89 6.55 30.05
N TYR A 578 -16.03 7.28 29.34
CA TYR A 578 -15.84 8.73 29.47
C TYR A 578 -16.74 9.56 28.53
N ARG A 579 -17.79 8.95 27.96
CA ARG A 579 -18.75 9.61 27.05
C ARG A 579 -18.08 10.27 25.83
N GLY A 580 -16.98 9.70 25.34
CA GLY A 580 -16.23 10.22 24.20
C GLY A 580 -15.52 11.54 24.51
N ARG A 581 -15.04 11.74 25.74
CA ARG A 581 -14.33 12.96 26.14
C ARG A 581 -13.06 12.65 26.92
N CYS A 582 -12.04 13.48 26.74
CA CYS A 582 -10.85 13.45 27.57
C CYS A 582 -11.20 13.77 29.03
N CYS A 583 -10.78 12.94 29.97
CA CYS A 583 -11.07 13.09 31.39
C CYS A 583 -10.40 14.32 32.04
N MET A 584 -9.38 14.91 31.40
CA MET A 584 -8.67 16.09 31.89
C MET A 584 -9.17 17.39 31.24
N SER A 585 -9.24 17.44 29.91
CA SER A 585 -9.60 18.67 29.17
C SER A 585 -11.04 18.73 28.67
N ARG A 586 -11.78 17.63 28.75
CA ARG A 586 -13.13 17.46 28.17
C ARG A 586 -13.18 17.59 26.65
N LEU A 587 -12.03 17.54 25.98
CA LEU A 587 -11.94 17.45 24.52
C LEU A 587 -12.84 16.31 24.03
N ALA A 588 -13.70 16.58 23.06
CA ALA A 588 -14.69 15.61 22.55
C ALA A 588 -14.43 15.18 21.10
N ASP A 589 -13.41 15.73 20.44
CA ASP A 589 -13.02 15.31 19.10
C ASP A 589 -12.27 13.99 19.22
N SER A 590 -12.95 12.93 18.79
CA SER A 590 -12.53 11.55 18.99
C SER A 590 -11.24 11.16 18.27
N ARG A 591 -10.90 11.87 17.19
CA ARG A 591 -9.60 11.78 16.49
C ARG A 591 -8.42 12.15 17.37
N LEU A 592 -8.66 13.05 18.33
CA LEU A 592 -7.65 13.54 19.26
C LEU A 592 -7.69 12.80 20.60
N LEU A 593 -8.56 11.79 20.75
CA LEU A 593 -8.68 11.00 21.97
C LEU A 593 -7.88 9.71 21.90
N VAL A 594 -7.21 9.38 22.98
CA VAL A 594 -6.44 8.17 23.19
C VAL A 594 -7.00 7.43 24.40
N ALA A 595 -7.19 6.12 24.28
CA ALA A 595 -7.44 5.25 25.42
C ALA A 595 -6.08 4.85 26.01
N SER A 596 -5.61 5.66 26.94
CA SER A 596 -4.30 5.52 27.57
C SER A 596 -4.34 4.44 28.65
N HIS A 597 -3.31 3.60 28.71
CA HIS A 597 -3.17 2.58 29.75
C HIS A 597 -2.49 3.17 30.99
N ILE A 598 -3.08 2.94 32.16
CA ILE A 598 -2.50 3.39 33.43
C ILE A 598 -1.25 2.57 33.78
N VAL A 599 -1.39 1.24 33.82
CA VAL A 599 -0.27 0.31 33.82
C VAL A 599 0.03 -0.03 32.36
N PRO A 600 1.26 0.23 31.86
CA PRO A 600 1.59 0.02 30.46
C PRO A 600 1.24 -1.38 29.97
N TRP A 601 0.72 -1.46 28.74
CA TRP A 601 0.30 -2.72 28.10
C TRP A 601 1.31 -3.87 28.24
N SER A 602 2.62 -3.58 28.21
CA SER A 602 3.67 -4.59 28.32
C SER A 602 3.86 -5.17 29.72
N LYS A 603 3.34 -4.54 30.78
CA LYS A 603 3.68 -4.82 32.19
C LYS A 603 2.65 -5.63 32.96
N ASP A 604 1.37 -5.53 32.60
CA ASP A 604 0.28 -6.30 33.22
C ASP A 604 -0.56 -6.95 32.12
N LYS A 605 -0.40 -8.27 31.93
CA LYS A 605 -1.07 -9.03 30.86
C LYS A 605 -2.55 -9.26 31.17
N GLU A 606 -2.86 -9.58 32.42
CA GLU A 606 -4.20 -9.96 32.87
C GLU A 606 -5.17 -8.76 32.77
N ASN A 607 -4.66 -7.53 32.97
CA ASN A 607 -5.48 -6.32 32.94
C ASN A 607 -5.35 -5.47 31.66
N ARG A 608 -4.79 -6.00 30.57
CA ARG A 608 -4.65 -5.26 29.28
C ARG A 608 -5.97 -4.76 28.72
N LEU A 609 -7.00 -5.58 28.88
CA LEU A 609 -8.34 -5.32 28.37
C LEU A 609 -9.32 -4.86 29.45
N ASN A 610 -8.88 -4.84 30.71
CA ASN A 610 -9.66 -4.33 31.81
C ASN A 610 -9.80 -2.80 31.64
N PRO A 611 -10.98 -2.25 31.32
CA PRO A 611 -11.11 -0.82 31.05
C PRO A 611 -10.84 0.05 32.29
N SER A 612 -10.81 -0.54 33.49
CA SER A 612 -10.39 0.13 34.73
C SER A 612 -8.89 0.41 34.78
N ASN A 613 -8.11 -0.17 33.85
CA ASN A 613 -6.72 0.19 33.56
C ASN A 613 -6.62 1.31 32.50
N GLY A 614 -7.74 1.98 32.18
CA GLY A 614 -7.83 2.94 31.09
C GLY A 614 -8.22 4.35 31.50
N LEU A 615 -7.60 5.33 30.86
CA LEU A 615 -7.99 6.74 30.89
C LEU A 615 -8.28 7.23 29.47
N CYS A 616 -9.40 7.93 29.27
CA CYS A 616 -9.60 8.65 28.02
C CYS A 616 -8.85 9.98 28.08
N LEU A 617 -7.76 10.12 27.34
CA LEU A 617 -6.90 11.30 27.32
C LEU A 617 -6.91 11.96 25.94
N SER A 618 -6.51 13.22 25.84
CA SER A 618 -6.15 13.78 24.52
C SER A 618 -4.75 13.29 24.16
N ALA A 619 -4.39 13.29 22.88
CA ALA A 619 -3.06 12.86 22.42
C ALA A 619 -1.88 13.54 23.16
N ILE A 620 -2.05 14.80 23.55
CA ILE A 620 -1.05 15.55 24.32
C ILE A 620 -1.01 15.11 25.79
N HIS A 621 -2.16 14.89 26.44
CA HIS A 621 -2.20 14.41 27.82
C HIS A 621 -1.71 12.97 27.92
N ASP A 622 -2.07 12.13 26.96
CA ASP A 622 -1.56 10.76 26.83
C ASP A 622 -0.04 10.76 26.79
N LYS A 623 0.56 11.55 25.88
CA LYS A 623 2.01 11.59 25.76
C LYS A 623 2.70 12.10 27.03
N ALA A 624 2.09 13.06 27.71
CA ALA A 624 2.60 13.57 28.97
C ALA A 624 2.46 12.56 30.12
N PHE A 625 1.36 11.82 30.16
CA PHE A 625 1.10 10.78 31.15
C PHE A 625 2.09 9.62 30.98
N ASP A 626 2.25 9.11 29.76
CA ASP A 626 3.22 8.06 29.40
C ASP A 626 4.68 8.42 29.73
N GLN A 627 5.04 9.69 29.59
CA GLN A 627 6.37 10.20 29.92
C GLN A 627 6.55 10.50 31.41
N GLY A 628 5.52 10.26 32.24
CA GLY A 628 5.56 10.53 33.67
C GLY A 628 5.59 12.02 34.01
N LEU A 629 5.26 12.89 33.05
CA LEU A 629 5.17 14.34 33.27
C LEU A 629 3.91 14.71 34.05
N ILE A 630 2.86 13.89 33.95
CA ILE A 630 1.63 13.99 34.73
C ILE A 630 1.21 12.61 35.28
N SER A 631 0.42 12.59 36.35
CA SER A 631 -0.19 11.36 36.92
C SER A 631 -1.48 11.68 37.68
N LEU A 632 -2.05 10.73 38.43
CA LEU A 632 -3.26 10.93 39.26
C LEU A 632 -3.04 10.44 40.69
N SER A 633 -3.54 11.18 41.68
CA SER A 633 -3.61 10.75 43.08
C SER A 633 -4.66 9.66 43.32
N ASP A 634 -4.70 9.09 44.54
CA ASP A 634 -5.73 8.13 44.95
C ASP A 634 -7.14 8.73 44.98
N ASP A 635 -7.24 10.07 45.06
CA ASP A 635 -8.47 10.85 44.96
C ASP A 635 -8.74 11.35 43.52
N PHE A 636 -8.02 10.80 42.52
CA PHE A 636 -8.16 11.11 41.09
C PHE A 636 -7.86 12.58 40.73
N GLN A 637 -6.96 13.23 41.47
CA GLN A 637 -6.48 14.58 41.15
C GLN A 637 -5.21 14.53 40.30
N VAL A 638 -5.10 15.40 39.30
CA VAL A 638 -3.94 15.46 38.40
C VAL A 638 -2.71 15.98 39.13
N LEU A 639 -1.65 15.17 39.08
CA LEU A 639 -0.32 15.49 39.55
C LEU A 639 0.54 15.93 38.37
N ILE A 640 1.38 16.94 38.54
CA ILE A 640 2.30 17.45 37.50
C ILE A 640 3.71 17.40 38.06
N SER A 641 4.65 16.88 37.26
CA SER A 641 6.06 16.80 37.61
C SER A 641 6.69 18.18 37.83
N ARG A 642 7.64 18.27 38.77
CA ARG A 642 8.40 19.48 39.10
C ARG A 642 9.15 20.02 37.90
N ASN A 643 9.61 19.15 37.00
CA ASN A 643 10.27 19.57 35.77
C ASN A 643 9.30 20.34 34.86
N LEU A 644 8.10 19.80 34.64
CA LEU A 644 7.09 20.46 33.82
C LEU A 644 6.56 21.75 34.47
N LEU A 645 6.45 21.79 35.80
CA LEU A 645 6.08 22.99 36.56
C LEU A 645 7.10 24.14 36.42
N LYS A 646 8.37 23.84 36.15
CA LYS A 646 9.46 24.84 36.04
C LYS A 646 9.64 25.39 34.62
N GLN A 647 8.93 24.85 33.62
CA GLN A 647 9.09 25.31 32.25
C GLN A 647 8.38 26.64 32.01
N ASP A 648 9.12 27.63 31.53
CA ASP A 648 8.61 28.93 31.11
C ASP A 648 8.20 28.91 29.63
N ASP A 649 7.34 27.96 29.29
CA ASP A 649 6.77 27.80 27.94
C ASP A 649 5.29 28.15 27.96
N ALA A 650 4.86 28.98 27.03
CA ALA A 650 3.49 29.49 26.98
C ALA A 650 2.45 28.38 26.76
N PHE A 651 2.81 27.32 26.02
CA PHE A 651 1.92 26.19 25.78
C PHE A 651 1.79 25.33 27.04
N VAL A 652 2.89 25.07 27.75
CA VAL A 652 2.87 24.36 29.04
C VAL A 652 2.01 25.07 30.07
N GLN A 653 2.15 26.41 30.16
CA GLN A 653 1.38 27.24 31.09
C GLN A 653 -0.13 27.21 30.80
N GLN A 654 -0.54 27.08 29.54
CA GLN A 654 -1.95 27.06 29.15
C GLN A 654 -2.58 25.67 29.22
N ILE A 655 -1.83 24.62 28.89
CA ILE A 655 -2.38 23.27 28.74
C ILE A 655 -2.22 22.44 30.00
N PHE A 656 -1.04 22.44 30.61
CA PHE A 656 -0.74 21.51 31.71
C PHE A 656 -0.95 22.15 33.08
N LEU A 657 -0.36 23.33 33.34
CA LEU A 657 -0.41 23.94 34.68
C LEU A 657 -1.84 24.10 35.25
N PRO A 658 -2.88 24.46 34.45
CA PRO A 658 -4.24 24.56 34.97
C PRO A 658 -4.82 23.23 35.45
N LEU A 659 -4.25 22.09 35.06
CA LEU A 659 -4.70 20.77 35.48
C LEU A 659 -4.22 20.42 36.90
N ALA A 660 -3.15 21.04 37.41
CA ALA A 660 -2.56 20.68 38.70
C ALA A 660 -3.60 20.68 39.83
N GLY A 661 -3.75 19.54 40.51
CA GLY A 661 -4.69 19.34 41.61
C GLY A 661 -6.16 19.24 41.20
N ARG A 662 -6.50 19.38 39.91
CA ARG A 662 -7.87 19.22 39.44
C ARG A 662 -8.24 17.74 39.42
N ARG A 663 -9.45 17.44 39.89
CA ARG A 663 -10.04 16.11 39.76
C ARG A 663 -10.43 15.86 38.31
N ILE A 664 -10.12 14.68 37.78
CA ILE A 664 -10.56 14.27 36.44
C ILE A 664 -12.08 14.09 36.39
N GLU A 665 -12.64 14.17 35.18
CA GLU A 665 -14.01 13.71 34.93
C GLU A 665 -14.04 12.18 35.09
N MET A 666 -14.77 11.71 36.10
CA MET A 666 -14.89 10.27 36.38
C MET A 666 -15.71 9.59 35.28
N PRO A 667 -15.34 8.37 34.86
CA PRO A 667 -16.12 7.63 33.88
C PRO A 667 -17.44 7.14 34.48
N GLU A 668 -18.43 6.86 33.63
CA GLU A 668 -19.71 6.29 34.06
C GLU A 668 -19.60 4.83 34.51
N ARG A 669 -18.57 4.13 34.04
CA ARG A 669 -18.27 2.70 34.27
C ARG A 669 -16.76 2.50 34.28
N PHE A 670 -16.31 1.36 34.80
CA PHE A 670 -14.89 0.99 34.82
C PHE A 670 -14.03 2.11 35.43
N VAL A 671 -14.34 2.47 36.68
CA VAL A 671 -13.58 3.48 37.44
C VAL A 671 -12.10 3.07 37.48
N PRO A 672 -11.14 3.98 37.21
CA PRO A 672 -9.73 3.67 37.28
C PRO A 672 -9.35 3.03 38.62
N SER A 673 -8.67 1.89 38.59
CA SER A 673 -8.23 1.24 39.83
C SER A 673 -7.15 2.08 40.52
N VAL A 674 -7.30 2.25 41.83
CA VAL A 674 -6.36 3.00 42.67
C VAL A 674 -5.00 2.30 42.70
N GLU A 675 -4.98 0.97 42.64
CA GLU A 675 -3.77 0.16 42.56
C GLU A 675 -2.98 0.43 41.27
N PHE A 676 -3.67 0.54 40.12
CA PHE A 676 -3.02 0.91 38.86
C PHE A 676 -2.47 2.33 38.89
N LEU A 677 -3.23 3.29 39.45
CA LEU A 677 -2.75 4.66 39.60
C LEU A 677 -1.53 4.74 40.52
N ARG A 678 -1.51 3.94 41.61
CA ARG A 678 -0.35 3.81 42.50
C ARG A 678 0.87 3.30 41.74
N TYR A 679 0.71 2.23 40.94
CA TYR A 679 1.78 1.73 40.07
C TYR A 679 2.33 2.83 39.16
N HIS A 680 1.47 3.56 38.45
CA HIS A 680 1.92 4.63 37.56
C HIS A 680 2.69 5.71 38.32
N ARG A 681 2.20 6.11 39.50
CA ARG A 681 2.89 7.09 40.34
C ARG A 681 4.25 6.61 40.85
N GLU A 682 4.43 5.33 41.13
CA GLU A 682 5.69 4.80 41.67
C GLU A 682 6.72 4.52 40.57
N ILE A 683 6.27 4.05 39.41
CA ILE A 683 7.16 3.51 38.36
C ILE A 683 7.35 4.46 37.18
N VAL A 684 6.31 5.20 36.80
CA VAL A 684 6.29 6.02 35.58
C VAL A 684 6.48 7.50 35.91
N PHE A 685 5.77 8.02 36.91
CA PHE A 685 5.79 9.43 37.27
C PHE A 685 7.17 9.92 37.72
N LEU A 686 7.67 10.99 37.10
CA LEU A 686 9.08 11.39 37.23
C LEU A 686 9.48 11.84 38.64
N ASP A 687 8.57 12.49 39.38
CA ASP A 687 8.91 13.06 40.68
C ASP A 687 8.97 12.03 41.83
N ASN A 688 8.50 10.81 41.59
CA ASN A 688 8.51 9.71 42.55
C ASN A 688 9.55 8.63 42.20
N ARG A 689 10.32 8.80 41.11
CA ARG A 689 11.53 8.02 40.86
C ARG A 689 12.58 8.39 41.90
N SER A 690 12.52 7.69 43.02
CA SER A 690 13.56 7.66 44.04
C SER A 690 14.90 7.33 43.38
N ASP A 691 15.96 7.99 43.83
CA ASP A 691 17.35 7.68 43.51
C ASP A 691 17.61 6.16 43.56
N VAL A 692 17.62 5.52 42.40
CA VAL A 692 18.18 4.18 42.20
C VAL A 692 19.06 4.29 40.97
N GLY A 693 20.35 4.44 41.25
CA GLY A 693 21.42 4.72 40.30
C GLY A 693 21.84 3.56 39.42
#